data_AF-A0A9E1ZQ28-F1
#
_entry.id   AF-A0A9E1ZQ28-F1
#
_cell.length_a   1.000
_cell.length_b   1.000
_cell.length_c   1.000
_cell.angle_alpha   90.00
_cell.angle_beta   90.00
_cell.angle_gamma   90.00
#
_symmetry.space_group_name_H-M   'P 1'
#
loop_
_entity.id
_entity.type
_entity.pdbx_description
1 polymer ?
#
loop_
_entity_poly.entity_id
_entity_poly.type
_entity_poly.pdbx_seq_one_letter_code
_entity_poly.pdbx_strand_id
1 'polypeptide(L)'
;MVSIFSLGILLSLAIFIISVGGMIFLADKEKNFSVGLSPAVATPESDDEEAQNTPFKEKIKYFLKIYRWEILLGGVFALIGIFAWIYAPPRLNGEIAISPGTPGRPFYNLRWGRDFIRINYNALWSWGSAAVSILLLVILIPVIKKRSRAGAGFVLLAASMNLAILGQWLLLVKGAGTENLHGVGRNLYFVAIAGFSLWAWFSRKYISENSGNTVFPVKKGTEIVFVIALLFLSGFARLYTLRVIPYGIEGDEAKWTSEAVNLGVLGEPDSSGEYHRDALPVSYYLQMPLHRLLGPSLFAARLTVVLLSILGTLLFYYFLRQISNFPVAALASTLLAISIFDISASRLANVESFVKTPPILALALLAWAIKSRRWQIYGLSGIALALGMLTYDTVWPLSLVMLLIALVELARQKEAFLERAKAIAALFAPTILSLPLLLPYLSSRLSYYQFEEKGLDTETKAKLWSYFSNVITTWFIDLRSDFLYNRPGPLLNAIFLPFLVLGFVIALFQIRKKASLWNLLWVILFIFPIPILANSSMGRVYYPALPAVYFFVALGIFFFWMELDSFLGKNLRPLLIAATLLPLAWLPLANLYIYFNEVSDNTDRQMRREIGEFAAQIADEETLLLLPAVPSANTALNNEYQMLELYMLGNIPPEKLEGSYRYIAPDDLLNEIHLQKDFHENIEILFDQGETPEVADALRACYPTGKVAEGKFFTRFQIENIKSAGIGCASASLRIEEDENNSIYWELEGEETQEVSVSCERRASDFLWLEAENLFMSPGWQTEISFASGWMGTGFARDNYGSAPLRIKQNTEISQDVYVWVRHYKRSIEEKPTYFVVEGASYPFADVGGNDLNIWQWERLGPITVDGDIEFSISHEGDVDHFMAIFIDSIVISANANFSPEEDLWQGTHPLVFSLDKPQREGPLHLDLSPGVYQCFAAVETNTPIAEMHGKSTVESNRIEVIIR
;
A
#
# COMPACT_ATOMS: atom_id res chain seq x y z
N MET A 1 -17.23 -19.66 31.03
CA MET A 1 -16.74 -18.43 30.37
C MET A 1 -17.73 -17.28 30.46
N VAL A 2 -19.00 -17.45 30.08
CA VAL A 2 -20.05 -16.38 30.13
C VAL A 2 -20.19 -15.70 31.50
N SER A 3 -20.14 -16.43 32.62
CA SER A 3 -20.31 -15.84 33.96
C SER A 3 -19.19 -14.88 34.39
N ILE A 4 -17.95 -15.13 33.97
CA ILE A 4 -16.78 -14.30 34.32
C ILE A 4 -16.76 -13.02 33.48
N PHE A 5 -17.18 -13.10 32.20
CA PHE A 5 -17.33 -11.92 31.34
C PHE A 5 -18.39 -10.95 31.88
N SER A 6 -19.56 -11.47 32.25
CA SER A 6 -20.62 -10.66 32.85
C SER A 6 -20.17 -10.03 34.17
N LEU A 7 -19.39 -10.76 34.99
CA LEU A 7 -18.86 -10.26 36.25
C LEU A 7 -17.90 -9.07 36.04
N GLY A 8 -16.99 -9.15 35.08
CA GLY A 8 -16.04 -8.06 34.79
C GLY A 8 -16.73 -6.76 34.35
N ILE A 9 -17.76 -6.87 33.51
CA ILE A 9 -18.56 -5.72 33.03
C ILE A 9 -19.39 -5.13 34.17
N LEU A 10 -20.19 -5.97 34.86
CA LEU A 10 -21.08 -5.52 35.93
C LEU A 10 -20.33 -4.88 37.09
N LEU A 11 -19.20 -5.47 37.50
CA LEU A 11 -18.40 -4.94 38.59
C LEU A 11 -17.80 -3.56 38.23
N SER A 12 -17.28 -3.42 37.00
CA SER A 12 -16.71 -2.16 36.52
C SER A 12 -17.76 -1.05 36.41
N LEU A 13 -18.96 -1.36 35.91
CA LEU A 13 -20.09 -0.43 35.90
C LEU A 13 -20.55 -0.04 37.31
N ALA A 14 -20.65 -1.01 38.22
CA ALA A 14 -21.03 -0.75 39.60
C ALA A 14 -20.05 0.22 40.29
N ILE A 15 -18.75 -0.02 40.15
CA ILE A 15 -17.72 0.87 40.73
C ILE A 15 -17.77 2.25 40.09
N PHE A 16 -17.96 2.33 38.77
CA PHE A 16 -18.15 3.60 38.08
C PHE A 16 -19.33 4.39 38.69
N ILE A 17 -20.51 3.78 38.81
CA ILE A 17 -21.70 4.43 39.39
C ILE A 17 -21.43 4.91 40.83
N ILE A 18 -20.82 4.06 41.66
CA ILE A 18 -20.50 4.43 43.05
C ILE A 18 -19.47 5.58 43.07
N SER A 19 -18.48 5.57 42.17
CA SER A 19 -17.46 6.64 42.08
C SER A 19 -18.05 7.98 41.65
N VAL A 20 -19.02 7.97 40.72
CA VAL A 20 -19.78 9.16 40.30
C VAL A 20 -20.57 9.72 41.49
N GLY A 21 -21.32 8.87 42.19
CA GLY A 21 -22.07 9.27 43.38
C GLY A 21 -21.17 9.84 44.48
N GLY A 22 -20.02 9.20 44.73
CA GLY A 22 -19.01 9.66 45.68
C GLY A 22 -18.43 11.03 45.31
N MET A 23 -18.13 11.26 44.03
CA MET A 23 -17.62 12.54 43.54
C MET A 23 -18.64 13.67 43.68
N ILE A 24 -19.89 13.44 43.29
CA ILE A 24 -20.96 14.45 43.40
C ILE A 24 -21.22 14.78 44.88
N PHE A 25 -21.33 13.77 45.75
CA PHE A 25 -21.57 13.98 47.18
C PHE A 25 -20.45 14.77 47.88
N LEU A 26 -19.19 14.54 47.50
CA LEU A 26 -18.05 15.25 48.09
C LEU A 26 -17.87 16.66 47.50
N ALA A 27 -18.31 16.90 46.27
CA ALA A 27 -18.26 18.22 45.65
C ALA A 27 -19.24 19.22 46.29
N ASP A 28 -20.40 18.76 46.78
CA ASP A 28 -21.44 19.62 47.36
C ASP A 28 -21.09 20.17 48.76
N LYS A 29 -20.15 19.54 49.47
CA LYS A 29 -19.73 19.94 50.83
C LYS A 29 -18.66 21.02 50.90
N GLU A 30 -18.30 21.63 49.76
CA GLU A 30 -17.17 22.56 49.61
C GLU A 30 -17.43 24.00 50.13
N LYS A 31 -18.42 24.21 51.00
CA LYS A 31 -18.56 25.50 51.71
C LYS A 31 -17.66 25.65 52.93
N ASN A 32 -17.00 24.59 53.42
CA ASN A 32 -16.36 24.64 54.75
C ASN A 32 -15.05 23.86 54.91
N PHE A 33 -14.15 23.75 53.92
CA PHE A 33 -12.82 23.20 54.21
C PHE A 33 -11.71 23.84 53.37
N SER A 34 -10.83 24.58 54.07
CA SER A 34 -9.56 25.07 53.57
C SER A 34 -8.60 23.90 53.35
N VAL A 35 -7.90 23.96 52.22
CA VAL A 35 -6.81 23.04 51.87
C VAL A 35 -5.62 23.34 52.79
N GLY A 36 -5.40 22.47 53.78
CA GLY A 36 -4.16 22.43 54.55
C GLY A 36 -3.07 21.73 53.74
N LEU A 37 -2.12 22.51 53.23
CA LEU A 37 -0.82 22.03 52.74
C LEU A 37 0.24 22.32 53.83
N SER A 38 1.00 21.27 54.20
CA SER A 38 2.07 21.19 55.23
C SER A 38 1.59 20.98 56.67
N PRO A 39 2.25 20.14 57.51
CA PRO A 39 3.70 19.97 57.74
C PRO A 39 4.18 18.51 57.58
N ALA A 40 5.45 18.08 57.67
CA ALA A 40 6.66 18.64 58.27
C ALA A 40 7.90 18.20 57.46
N VAL A 41 8.90 19.09 57.38
CA VAL A 41 10.27 18.72 57.02
C VAL A 41 10.88 18.07 58.27
N ALA A 42 11.05 16.75 58.26
CA ALA A 42 12.01 16.12 59.15
C ALA A 42 13.38 16.31 58.51
N THR A 43 14.20 17.16 59.12
CA THR A 43 15.65 17.16 58.91
C THR A 43 16.18 15.78 59.27
N PRO A 44 16.97 15.11 58.42
CA PRO A 44 17.71 13.94 58.86
C PRO A 44 18.78 14.44 59.83
N GLU A 45 18.59 14.19 61.13
CA GLU A 45 19.69 14.23 62.08
C GLU A 45 20.74 13.21 61.64
N SER A 46 21.98 13.69 61.59
CA SER A 46 23.18 12.94 61.28
C SER A 46 23.55 12.06 62.47
N ASP A 47 22.97 10.87 62.53
CA ASP A 47 23.42 9.78 63.42
C ASP A 47 24.53 8.97 62.71
N ASP A 48 25.67 9.60 62.44
CA ASP A 48 26.82 8.95 61.80
C ASP A 48 27.80 8.30 62.81
N GLU A 49 27.52 8.34 64.13
CA GLU A 49 28.47 7.86 65.16
C GLU A 49 28.18 6.47 65.76
N GLU A 50 27.10 5.77 65.42
CA GLU A 50 26.78 4.45 66.03
C GLU A 50 26.95 3.24 65.07
N ALA A 51 27.67 3.40 63.95
CA ALA A 51 27.82 2.37 62.93
C ALA A 51 29.13 1.53 63.02
N GLN A 52 29.93 1.69 64.08
CA GLN A 52 31.24 1.01 64.16
C GLN A 52 31.21 -0.38 64.82
N ASN A 53 30.14 -0.78 65.52
CA ASN A 53 30.08 -2.10 66.20
C ASN A 53 28.78 -2.91 65.97
N THR A 54 28.03 -2.65 64.89
CA THR A 54 26.84 -3.43 64.54
C THR A 54 27.17 -4.65 63.64
N PRO A 55 26.56 -5.84 63.89
CA PRO A 55 26.72 -7.03 63.06
C PRO A 55 26.48 -6.73 61.57
N PHE A 56 27.24 -7.35 60.67
CA PHE A 56 27.11 -7.17 59.21
C PHE A 56 25.66 -7.29 58.69
N LYS A 57 24.85 -8.14 59.32
CA LYS A 57 23.42 -8.35 59.01
C LYS A 57 22.54 -7.13 59.33
N GLU A 58 22.85 -6.38 60.39
CA GLU A 58 22.19 -5.13 60.77
C GLU A 58 22.56 -4.00 59.79
N LYS A 59 23.85 -3.93 59.40
CA LYS A 59 24.34 -2.98 58.37
C LYS A 59 23.66 -3.20 57.02
N ILE A 60 23.49 -4.45 56.59
CA ILE A 60 22.75 -4.78 55.36
C ILE A 60 21.27 -4.38 55.48
N LYS A 61 20.60 -4.69 56.59
CA LYS A 61 19.19 -4.28 56.79
C LYS A 61 19.03 -2.77 56.76
N TYR A 62 19.95 -2.03 57.38
CA TYR A 62 19.96 -0.57 57.39
C TYR A 62 20.20 -0.01 55.97
N PHE A 63 21.20 -0.55 55.26
CA PHE A 63 21.48 -0.19 53.86
C PHE A 63 20.27 -0.46 52.95
N LEU A 64 19.66 -1.65 53.04
CA LEU A 64 18.46 -1.99 52.27
C LEU A 64 17.28 -1.09 52.60
N LYS A 65 17.13 -0.63 53.85
CA LYS A 65 16.03 0.25 54.26
C LYS A 65 16.23 1.68 53.73
N ILE A 66 17.46 2.19 53.74
CA ILE A 66 17.80 3.53 53.23
C ILE A 66 17.73 3.55 51.71
N TYR A 67 18.41 2.62 51.03
CA TYR A 67 18.55 2.61 49.58
C TYR A 67 17.50 1.75 48.86
N ARG A 68 16.39 1.39 49.52
CA ARG A 68 15.36 0.51 48.95
C ARG A 68 14.85 0.97 47.59
N TRP A 69 14.77 2.28 47.35
CA TRP A 69 14.22 2.84 46.13
C TRP A 69 15.25 2.90 45.01
N GLU A 70 16.50 3.20 45.33
CA GLU A 70 17.64 3.16 44.42
C GLU A 70 17.92 1.73 43.97
N ILE A 71 17.84 0.76 44.90
CA ILE A 71 17.97 -0.66 44.60
C ILE A 71 16.81 -1.15 43.74
N LEU A 72 15.57 -0.73 44.03
CA LEU A 72 14.40 -1.06 43.20
C LEU A 72 14.59 -0.52 41.77
N LEU A 73 14.93 0.76 41.62
CA LEU A 73 15.12 1.39 40.32
C LEU A 73 16.30 0.75 39.57
N GLY A 74 17.44 0.54 40.23
CA GLY A 74 18.60 -0.15 39.67
C GLY A 74 18.26 -1.58 39.21
N GLY A 75 17.47 -2.31 40.01
CA GLY A 75 16.97 -3.64 39.65
C GLY A 75 16.03 -3.61 38.44
N VAL A 76 15.13 -2.63 38.34
CA VAL A 76 14.26 -2.46 37.17
C VAL A 76 15.05 -2.11 35.92
N PHE A 77 16.04 -1.21 36.02
CA PHE A 77 16.94 -0.92 34.90
C PHE A 77 17.74 -2.15 34.47
N ALA A 78 18.24 -2.95 35.42
CA ALA A 78 18.92 -4.21 35.13
C ALA A 78 17.97 -5.20 34.44
N LEU A 79 16.73 -5.34 34.90
CA LEU A 79 15.72 -6.19 34.27
C LEU A 79 15.36 -5.73 32.86
N ILE A 80 15.20 -4.43 32.64
CA ILE A 80 14.97 -3.85 31.32
C ILE A 80 16.18 -4.13 30.41
N GLY A 81 17.40 -3.96 30.93
CA GLY A 81 18.63 -4.27 30.19
C GLY A 81 18.74 -5.74 29.82
N ILE A 82 18.43 -6.65 30.75
CA ILE A 82 18.39 -8.10 30.52
C ILE A 82 17.30 -8.45 29.50
N PHE A 83 16.09 -7.88 29.64
CA PHE A 83 15.01 -8.08 28.68
C PHE A 83 15.43 -7.61 27.28
N ALA A 84 15.95 -6.39 27.16
CA ALA A 84 16.43 -5.86 25.89
C ALA A 84 17.59 -6.68 25.32
N TRP A 85 18.44 -7.29 26.16
CA TRP A 85 19.55 -8.15 25.73
C TRP A 85 19.09 -9.53 25.26
N ILE A 86 18.18 -10.18 26.00
CA ILE A 86 17.59 -11.48 25.62
C ILE A 86 16.79 -11.37 24.32
N TYR A 87 16.05 -10.27 24.18
CA TYR A 87 15.22 -9.98 23.02
C TYR A 87 15.90 -9.04 22.01
N ALA A 88 17.21 -8.82 22.17
CA ALA A 88 18.01 -8.09 21.21
C ALA A 88 17.88 -8.76 19.83
N PRO A 89 17.97 -8.00 18.73
CA PRO A 89 18.00 -8.59 17.40
C PRO A 89 19.07 -9.69 17.36
N PRO A 90 18.78 -10.89 16.81
CA PRO A 90 19.77 -11.95 16.74
C PRO A 90 21.04 -11.46 16.04
N ARG A 91 22.22 -11.95 16.48
CA ARG A 91 23.48 -11.69 15.79
C ARG A 91 23.33 -12.14 14.33
N LEU A 92 23.40 -11.17 13.41
CA LEU A 92 23.32 -11.35 11.97
C LEU A 92 24.56 -12.11 11.48
N ASN A 93 24.52 -13.43 11.57
CA ASN A 93 25.51 -14.30 10.91
C ASN A 93 24.93 -14.92 9.61
N GLY A 94 23.76 -14.48 9.14
CA GLY A 94 23.08 -14.97 7.93
C GLY A 94 22.11 -13.94 7.35
N GLU A 95 21.48 -14.27 6.21
CA GLU A 95 20.53 -13.42 5.50
C GLU A 95 19.23 -13.17 6.29
N ILE A 96 18.69 -11.96 6.21
CA ILE A 96 17.45 -11.59 6.90
C ILE A 96 16.28 -12.22 6.15
N ALA A 97 15.48 -13.02 6.84
CA ALA A 97 14.32 -13.65 6.24
C ALA A 97 13.33 -12.62 5.66
N ILE A 98 12.83 -12.89 4.45
CA ILE A 98 11.93 -12.00 3.68
C ILE A 98 10.48 -12.11 4.16
N SER A 99 10.05 -13.27 4.67
CA SER A 99 8.67 -13.48 5.10
C SER A 99 8.42 -13.01 6.54
N PRO A 100 7.39 -12.20 6.83
CA PRO A 100 7.03 -11.82 8.20
C PRO A 100 6.82 -13.04 9.12
N GLY A 101 7.22 -12.95 10.39
CA GLY A 101 6.98 -14.01 11.38
C GLY A 101 7.85 -15.27 11.25
N THR A 102 8.95 -15.22 10.48
CA THR A 102 9.89 -16.34 10.33
C THR A 102 11.15 -16.16 11.19
N PRO A 103 11.81 -17.26 11.64
CA PRO A 103 13.11 -17.17 12.28
C PRO A 103 14.10 -16.39 11.41
N GLY A 104 14.86 -15.47 12.00
CA GLY A 104 15.76 -14.56 11.27
C GLY A 104 15.22 -13.13 11.10
N ARG A 105 13.91 -12.91 11.30
CA ARG A 105 13.35 -11.55 11.39
C ARG A 105 13.82 -10.80 12.63
N PRO A 106 13.96 -9.46 12.57
CA PRO A 106 14.26 -8.65 13.74
C PRO A 106 13.25 -8.84 14.88
N PHE A 107 13.76 -8.91 16.12
CA PHE A 107 12.95 -9.05 17.34
C PHE A 107 12.09 -10.31 17.43
N TYR A 108 12.32 -11.31 16.58
CA TYR A 108 11.48 -12.50 16.47
C TYR A 108 11.20 -13.20 17.81
N ASN A 109 12.14 -13.20 18.74
CA ASN A 109 11.96 -13.82 20.07
C ASN A 109 10.83 -13.18 20.89
N LEU A 110 10.44 -11.93 20.62
CA LEU A 110 9.27 -11.28 21.25
C LEU A 110 7.94 -11.94 20.86
N ARG A 111 7.93 -12.83 19.84
CA ARG A 111 6.76 -13.62 19.46
C ARG A 111 6.17 -14.37 20.64
N TRP A 112 6.97 -14.93 21.54
CA TRP A 112 6.44 -15.72 22.65
C TRP A 112 5.58 -14.88 23.60
N GLY A 113 6.04 -13.66 23.92
CA GLY A 113 5.25 -12.71 24.71
C GLY A 113 4.02 -12.24 23.92
N ARG A 114 4.18 -11.98 22.62
CA ARG A 114 3.09 -11.54 21.75
C ARG A 114 2.00 -12.60 21.58
N ASP A 115 2.37 -13.84 21.34
CA ASP A 115 1.51 -15.00 21.18
C ASP A 115 0.80 -15.33 22.49
N PHE A 116 1.50 -15.25 23.62
CA PHE A 116 0.87 -15.37 24.93
C PHE A 116 -0.24 -14.33 25.11
N ILE A 117 0.02 -13.06 24.78
CA ILE A 117 -1.00 -12.00 24.85
C ILE A 117 -2.15 -12.25 23.86
N ARG A 118 -1.86 -12.72 22.65
CA ARG A 118 -2.88 -12.99 21.61
C ARG A 118 -3.77 -14.17 21.98
N ILE A 119 -3.20 -15.28 22.41
CA ILE A 119 -3.92 -16.50 22.81
C ILE A 119 -4.76 -16.23 24.07
N ASN A 120 -4.20 -15.51 25.04
CA ASN A 120 -4.86 -15.21 26.31
C ASN A 120 -5.58 -13.85 26.32
N TYR A 121 -5.79 -13.23 25.16
CA TYR A 121 -6.27 -11.84 25.04
C TYR A 121 -7.55 -11.61 25.85
N ASN A 122 -8.57 -12.46 25.65
CA ASN A 122 -9.86 -12.34 26.33
C ASN A 122 -9.76 -12.57 27.85
N ALA A 123 -8.90 -13.50 28.28
CA ALA A 123 -8.68 -13.77 29.70
C ALA A 123 -7.94 -12.60 30.37
N LEU A 124 -6.88 -12.09 29.76
CA LEU A 124 -6.08 -10.99 30.31
C LEU A 124 -6.92 -9.73 30.53
N TRP A 125 -7.76 -9.34 29.57
CA TRP A 125 -8.61 -8.15 29.71
C TRP A 125 -9.76 -8.34 30.68
N SER A 126 -10.44 -9.50 30.68
CA SER A 126 -11.54 -9.75 31.61
C SER A 126 -11.07 -9.86 33.06
N TRP A 127 -10.03 -10.66 33.33
CA TRP A 127 -9.44 -10.78 34.67
C TRP A 127 -8.75 -9.49 35.11
N GLY A 128 -8.04 -8.82 34.20
CA GLY A 128 -7.41 -7.53 34.46
C GLY A 128 -8.44 -6.48 34.86
N SER A 129 -9.55 -6.38 34.13
CA SER A 129 -10.63 -5.43 34.44
C SER A 129 -11.31 -5.76 35.77
N ALA A 130 -11.57 -7.04 36.06
CA ALA A 130 -12.11 -7.48 37.34
C ALA A 130 -11.16 -7.16 38.50
N ALA A 131 -9.85 -7.42 38.35
CA ALA A 131 -8.84 -7.14 39.35
C ALA A 131 -8.70 -5.63 39.64
N VAL A 132 -8.65 -4.80 38.59
CA VAL A 132 -8.65 -3.33 38.72
C VAL A 132 -9.91 -2.86 39.44
N SER A 133 -11.06 -3.40 39.08
CA SER A 133 -12.33 -3.10 39.74
C SER A 133 -12.31 -3.46 41.24
N ILE A 134 -11.88 -4.66 41.61
CA ILE A 134 -11.75 -5.05 43.03
C ILE A 134 -10.78 -4.11 43.77
N LEU A 135 -9.65 -3.77 43.16
CA LEU A 135 -8.68 -2.83 43.73
C LEU A 135 -9.30 -1.45 43.96
N LEU A 136 -10.04 -0.91 42.99
CA LEU A 136 -10.73 0.37 43.11
C LEU A 136 -11.80 0.34 44.18
N LEU A 137 -12.51 -0.77 44.36
CA LEU A 137 -13.48 -0.95 45.46
C LEU A 137 -12.78 -0.90 46.82
N VAL A 138 -11.63 -1.57 46.97
CA VAL A 138 -10.82 -1.53 48.20
C VAL A 138 -10.31 -0.12 48.48
N ILE A 139 -9.88 0.62 47.46
CA ILE A 139 -9.43 2.02 47.56
C ILE A 139 -10.59 2.96 47.91
N LEU A 140 -11.79 2.70 47.39
CA LEU A 140 -12.95 3.55 47.59
C LEU A 140 -13.39 3.61 49.06
N ILE A 141 -13.25 2.52 49.82
CA ILE A 141 -13.61 2.45 51.25
C ILE A 141 -12.87 3.54 52.09
N PRO A 142 -11.52 3.62 52.10
CA PRO A 142 -10.82 4.66 52.83
C PRO A 142 -11.03 6.05 52.23
N VAL A 143 -11.26 6.18 50.92
CA VAL A 143 -11.57 7.47 50.27
C VAL A 143 -12.89 8.05 50.80
N ILE A 144 -13.93 7.23 50.88
CA ILE A 144 -15.23 7.62 51.44
C ILE A 144 -15.08 7.93 52.94
N LYS A 145 -14.39 7.07 53.71
CA LYS A 145 -14.15 7.29 55.15
C LYS A 145 -13.40 8.60 55.42
N LYS A 146 -12.36 8.89 54.63
CA LYS A 146 -11.53 10.11 54.75
C LYS A 146 -12.17 11.33 54.07
N ARG A 147 -13.29 11.17 53.36
CA ARG A 147 -13.95 12.21 52.54
C ARG A 147 -12.98 12.93 51.59
N SER A 148 -12.04 12.18 51.00
CA SER A 148 -10.99 12.76 50.15
C SER A 148 -11.53 13.04 48.75
N ARG A 149 -11.67 14.31 48.37
CA ARG A 149 -12.06 14.71 47.00
C ARG A 149 -11.03 14.26 45.97
N ALA A 150 -9.74 14.42 46.25
CA ALA A 150 -8.67 13.95 45.35
C ALA A 150 -8.73 12.42 45.17
N GLY A 151 -8.99 11.68 46.26
CA GLY A 151 -9.18 10.24 46.20
C GLY A 151 -10.40 9.82 45.39
N ALA A 152 -11.52 10.52 45.53
CA ALA A 152 -12.73 10.24 44.76
C ALA A 152 -12.52 10.58 43.27
N GLY A 153 -11.77 11.65 42.97
CA GLY A 153 -11.41 12.04 41.62
C GLY A 153 -10.56 10.98 40.93
N PHE A 154 -9.53 10.49 41.62
CA PHE A 154 -8.71 9.38 41.15
C PHE A 154 -9.55 8.11 40.87
N VAL A 155 -10.42 7.71 41.80
CA VAL A 155 -11.26 6.51 41.62
C VAL A 155 -12.20 6.67 40.41
N LEU A 156 -12.83 7.84 40.23
CA LEU A 156 -13.66 8.11 39.06
C LEU A 156 -12.85 8.03 37.76
N LEU A 157 -11.66 8.64 37.72
CA LEU A 157 -10.80 8.60 36.53
C LEU A 157 -10.37 7.17 36.20
N ALA A 158 -9.91 6.41 37.21
CA ALA A 158 -9.47 5.04 37.05
C ALA A 158 -10.61 4.08 36.68
N ALA A 159 -11.81 4.25 37.24
CA ALA A 159 -13.00 3.50 36.86
C ALA A 159 -13.39 3.80 35.39
N SER A 160 -13.34 5.08 35.00
CA SER A 160 -13.62 5.50 33.61
C SER A 160 -12.58 4.94 32.63
N MET A 161 -11.30 4.93 33.02
CA MET A 161 -10.22 4.31 32.24
C MET A 161 -10.42 2.79 32.08
N ASN A 162 -10.80 2.10 33.15
CA ASN A 162 -11.11 0.67 33.10
C ASN A 162 -12.30 0.38 32.17
N LEU A 163 -13.36 1.20 32.20
CA LEU A 163 -14.48 1.08 31.26
C LEU A 163 -14.07 1.33 29.81
N ALA A 164 -13.23 2.34 29.54
CA ALA A 164 -12.73 2.60 28.19
C ALA A 164 -11.86 1.45 27.66
N ILE A 165 -10.99 0.88 28.51
CA ILE A 165 -10.18 -0.31 28.20
C ILE A 165 -11.09 -1.51 27.89
N LEU A 166 -12.08 -1.77 28.73
CA LEU A 166 -13.03 -2.87 28.54
C LEU A 166 -13.89 -2.67 27.27
N GLY A 167 -14.29 -1.42 27.00
CA GLY A 167 -14.99 -1.04 25.78
C GLY A 167 -14.13 -1.28 24.54
N GLN A 168 -12.86 -0.86 24.56
CA GLN A 168 -11.90 -1.09 23.49
C GLN A 168 -11.66 -2.58 23.24
N TRP A 169 -11.55 -3.37 24.31
CA TRP A 169 -11.42 -4.81 24.20
C TRP A 169 -12.64 -5.41 23.49
N LEU A 170 -13.87 -5.08 23.92
CA LEU A 170 -15.11 -5.57 23.30
C LEU A 170 -15.28 -5.16 21.83
N LEU A 171 -14.78 -3.98 21.44
CA LEU A 171 -14.77 -3.54 20.04
C LEU A 171 -13.84 -4.39 19.16
N LEU A 172 -12.80 -5.01 19.73
CA LEU A 172 -11.80 -5.79 18.99
C LEU A 172 -12.05 -7.30 19.03
N VAL A 173 -13.03 -7.77 19.80
CA VAL A 173 -13.40 -9.18 19.82
C VAL A 173 -14.03 -9.55 18.47
N LYS A 174 -13.46 -10.57 17.81
CA LYS A 174 -13.94 -11.13 16.53
C LYS A 174 -14.41 -12.59 16.76
N GLY A 175 -15.55 -12.97 16.18
CA GLY A 175 -16.08 -14.35 16.21
C GLY A 175 -17.58 -14.44 15.86
N ALA A 176 -18.08 -15.64 15.53
CA ALA A 176 -19.51 -15.85 15.29
C ALA A 176 -20.33 -15.50 16.55
N GLY A 177 -21.35 -14.64 16.40
CA GLY A 177 -22.22 -14.19 17.51
C GLY A 177 -21.68 -13.02 18.35
N THR A 178 -20.59 -12.35 17.95
CA THR A 178 -20.00 -11.23 18.70
C THR A 178 -20.53 -9.84 18.32
N GLU A 179 -21.45 -9.73 17.36
CA GLU A 179 -22.02 -8.44 16.92
C GLU A 179 -22.66 -7.64 18.06
N ASN A 180 -23.36 -8.34 18.96
CA ASN A 180 -23.95 -7.73 20.16
C ASN A 180 -22.88 -7.15 21.11
N LEU A 181 -21.64 -7.67 21.09
CA LEU A 181 -20.55 -7.19 21.95
C LEU A 181 -19.97 -5.85 21.45
N HIS A 182 -19.97 -5.58 20.14
CA HIS A 182 -19.51 -4.30 19.60
C HIS A 182 -20.42 -3.15 20.08
N GLY A 183 -21.73 -3.39 20.10
CA GLY A 183 -22.71 -2.45 20.66
C GLY A 183 -22.46 -2.15 22.14
N VAL A 184 -22.18 -3.19 22.95
CA VAL A 184 -21.81 -3.03 24.36
C VAL A 184 -20.50 -2.24 24.50
N GLY A 185 -19.47 -2.59 23.72
CA GLY A 185 -18.18 -1.90 23.74
C GLY A 185 -18.29 -0.40 23.44
N ARG A 186 -19.07 -0.04 22.42
CA ARG A 186 -19.40 1.35 22.08
C ARG A 186 -20.11 2.07 23.24
N ASN A 187 -21.09 1.43 23.87
CA ASN A 187 -21.82 2.02 24.99
C ASN A 187 -20.90 2.24 26.22
N LEU A 188 -20.00 1.29 26.51
CA LEU A 188 -19.01 1.47 27.58
C LEU A 188 -18.07 2.65 27.31
N TYR A 189 -17.68 2.87 26.06
CA TYR A 189 -16.91 4.05 25.68
C TYR A 189 -17.66 5.36 25.93
N PHE A 190 -18.95 5.44 25.59
CA PHE A 190 -19.77 6.62 25.87
C PHE A 190 -19.88 6.89 27.38
N VAL A 191 -20.07 5.84 28.18
CA VAL A 191 -20.08 5.94 29.66
C VAL A 191 -18.72 6.43 30.17
N ALA A 192 -17.62 5.90 29.64
CA ALA A 192 -16.27 6.35 30.00
C ALA A 192 -16.03 7.82 29.61
N ILE A 193 -16.48 8.28 28.45
CA ILE A 193 -16.40 9.69 28.02
C ILE A 193 -17.16 10.60 28.99
N ALA A 194 -18.36 10.20 29.43
CA ALA A 194 -19.12 10.93 30.43
C ALA A 194 -18.37 10.99 31.77
N GLY A 195 -17.74 9.88 32.18
CA GLY A 195 -16.86 9.80 33.35
C GLY A 195 -15.65 10.72 33.29
N PHE A 196 -14.92 10.69 32.17
CA PHE A 196 -13.80 11.58 31.90
C PHE A 196 -14.21 13.05 31.91
N SER A 197 -15.37 13.37 31.31
CA SER A 197 -15.91 14.73 31.28
C SER A 197 -16.29 15.21 32.68
N LEU A 198 -16.90 14.34 33.49
CA LEU A 198 -17.25 14.66 34.87
C LEU A 198 -16.00 14.87 35.73
N TRP A 199 -15.00 14.00 35.63
CA TRP A 199 -13.71 14.19 36.28
C TRP A 199 -13.04 15.50 35.82
N ALA A 200 -12.98 15.75 34.52
CA ALA A 200 -12.37 16.96 33.96
C ALA A 200 -13.07 18.24 34.43
N TRP A 201 -14.39 18.20 34.58
CA TRP A 201 -15.18 19.29 35.14
C TRP A 201 -14.80 19.60 36.59
N PHE A 202 -14.76 18.58 37.45
CA PHE A 202 -14.41 18.75 38.86
C PHE A 202 -12.92 19.05 39.08
N SER A 203 -12.05 18.64 38.16
CA SER A 203 -10.60 18.85 38.21
C SER A 203 -10.14 20.04 37.36
N ARG A 204 -11.04 20.83 36.75
CA ARG A 204 -10.70 21.91 35.80
C ARG A 204 -9.60 22.86 36.26
N LYS A 205 -9.58 23.22 37.56
CA LYS A 205 -8.58 24.11 38.16
C LYS A 205 -7.21 23.43 38.19
N TYR A 206 -7.17 22.21 38.72
CA TYR A 206 -5.97 21.36 38.74
C TYR A 206 -5.41 21.11 37.34
N ILE A 207 -6.28 20.78 36.38
CA ILE A 207 -5.86 20.57 35.00
C ILE A 207 -5.31 21.89 34.42
N SER A 208 -5.96 23.03 34.66
CA SER A 208 -5.52 24.34 34.14
C SER A 208 -4.17 24.82 34.71
N GLU A 209 -3.88 24.50 35.98
CA GLU A 209 -2.62 24.81 36.65
C GLU A 209 -1.45 23.98 36.11
N ASN A 210 -1.72 22.73 35.68
CA ASN A 210 -0.70 21.80 35.20
C ASN A 210 -0.58 21.72 33.66
N SER A 211 -1.56 22.24 32.92
CA SER A 211 -1.63 22.10 31.46
C SER A 211 -1.05 23.23 30.62
N GLY A 212 -0.68 24.38 31.20
CA GLY A 212 -0.34 25.52 30.33
C GLY A 212 0.44 26.67 30.95
N ASN A 213 1.57 26.97 30.28
CA ASN A 213 2.53 28.08 30.38
C ASN A 213 3.64 27.99 31.42
N THR A 214 3.56 27.11 32.41
CA THR A 214 4.72 26.79 33.23
C THR A 214 5.61 25.85 32.42
N VAL A 215 6.58 26.45 31.72
CA VAL A 215 7.76 25.73 31.24
C VAL A 215 8.35 25.08 32.48
N PHE A 216 8.06 23.80 32.74
CA PHE A 216 8.76 23.06 33.77
C PHE A 216 10.25 23.23 33.45
N PRO A 217 11.03 23.91 34.32
CA PRO A 217 12.42 24.17 34.02
C PRO A 217 13.14 22.82 34.07
N VAL A 218 13.51 22.32 32.91
CA VAL A 218 14.35 21.14 32.79
C VAL A 218 15.79 21.61 32.67
N LYS A 219 16.71 20.94 33.37
CA LYS A 219 18.13 21.22 33.22
C LYS A 219 18.49 20.99 31.75
N LYS A 220 19.19 21.94 31.13
CA LYS A 220 19.59 21.89 29.71
C LYS A 220 20.23 20.54 29.34
N GLY A 221 21.06 19.97 30.23
CA GLY A 221 21.66 18.65 30.02
C GLY A 221 20.65 17.51 29.90
N THR A 222 19.60 17.49 30.72
CA THR A 222 18.53 16.48 30.64
C THR A 222 17.74 16.58 29.35
N GLU A 223 17.44 17.80 28.91
CA GLU A 223 16.74 18.03 27.63
C GLU A 223 17.60 17.62 26.43
N ILE A 224 18.91 17.91 26.46
CA ILE A 224 19.86 17.43 25.44
C ILE A 224 19.91 15.90 25.39
N VAL A 225 20.06 15.24 26.55
CA VAL A 225 20.07 13.77 26.64
C VAL A 225 18.78 13.19 26.09
N PHE A 226 17.63 13.78 26.41
CA PHE A 226 16.34 13.36 25.87
C PHE A 226 16.29 13.50 24.34
N VAL A 227 16.72 14.64 23.78
CA VAL A 227 16.73 14.85 22.33
C VAL A 227 17.66 13.87 21.62
N ILE A 228 18.83 13.57 22.19
CA ILE A 228 19.75 12.56 21.65
C ILE A 228 19.10 11.17 21.70
N ALA A 229 18.45 10.80 22.80
CA ALA A 229 17.73 9.54 22.92
C ALA A 229 16.56 9.44 21.93
N LEU A 230 15.82 10.54 21.72
CA LEU A 230 14.74 10.62 20.75
C LEU A 230 15.26 10.46 19.31
N LEU A 231 16.39 11.10 18.98
CA LEU A 231 17.06 10.95 17.69
C LEU A 231 17.51 9.51 17.48
N PHE A 232 18.15 8.89 18.47
CA PHE A 232 18.58 7.50 18.41
C PHE A 232 17.38 6.56 18.22
N LEU A 233 16.31 6.72 18.99
CA LEU A 233 15.11 5.89 18.91
C LEU A 233 14.41 6.03 17.55
N SER A 234 14.20 7.27 17.10
CA SER A 234 13.56 7.56 15.80
C SER A 234 14.40 7.06 14.63
N GLY A 235 15.71 7.28 14.70
CA GLY A 235 16.68 6.81 13.70
C GLY A 235 16.78 5.31 13.65
N PHE A 236 16.91 4.63 14.80
CA PHE A 236 16.97 3.17 14.88
C PHE A 236 15.70 2.53 14.29
N ALA A 237 14.51 3.02 14.65
CA ALA A 237 13.25 2.46 14.14
C ALA A 237 13.12 2.53 12.60
N ARG A 238 13.77 3.49 11.94
CA ARG A 238 13.63 3.76 10.50
C ARG A 238 14.81 3.32 9.65
N LEU A 239 16.04 3.46 10.15
CA LEU A 239 17.27 3.14 9.40
C LEU A 239 17.65 1.66 9.54
N TYR A 240 17.29 1.01 10.65
CA TYR A 240 17.65 -0.38 10.87
C TYR A 240 17.07 -1.26 9.76
N THR A 241 17.94 -1.98 9.04
CA THR A 241 17.63 -2.87 7.90
C THR A 241 16.84 -2.21 6.76
N LEU A 242 16.98 -0.89 6.54
CA LEU A 242 16.21 -0.15 5.52
C LEU A 242 16.38 -0.69 4.09
N ARG A 243 17.54 -1.26 3.76
CA ARG A 243 17.82 -1.86 2.44
C ARG A 243 17.04 -3.15 2.16
N VAL A 244 16.58 -3.82 3.22
CA VAL A 244 16.01 -5.18 3.14
C VAL A 244 14.55 -5.21 3.60
N ILE A 245 14.14 -4.32 4.51
CA ILE A 245 12.77 -4.25 5.03
C ILE A 245 12.24 -2.83 4.86
N PRO A 246 11.05 -2.61 4.25
CA PRO A 246 10.21 -3.62 3.59
C PRO A 246 10.94 -4.25 2.39
N TYR A 247 10.64 -5.51 2.09
CA TYR A 247 11.31 -6.21 0.99
C TYR A 247 10.73 -5.76 -0.34
N GLY A 248 9.40 -5.85 -0.46
CA GLY A 248 8.68 -5.48 -1.65
C GLY A 248 8.77 -3.99 -1.98
N ILE A 249 8.54 -3.69 -3.26
CA ILE A 249 8.44 -2.34 -3.80
C ILE A 249 6.97 -2.04 -4.09
N GLU A 250 6.48 -0.93 -3.57
CA GLU A 250 5.10 -0.50 -3.83
C GLU A 250 5.00 0.14 -5.23
N GLY A 251 3.85 0.02 -5.91
CA GLY A 251 3.72 0.44 -7.31
C GLY A 251 3.84 1.96 -7.50
N ASP A 252 3.26 2.76 -6.60
CA ASP A 252 3.49 4.20 -6.59
C ASP A 252 4.96 4.47 -6.21
N GLU A 253 5.51 3.78 -5.21
CA GLU A 253 6.93 3.93 -4.80
C GLU A 253 7.87 3.79 -6.01
N ALA A 254 7.63 2.79 -6.84
CA ALA A 254 8.36 2.53 -8.07
C ALA A 254 8.26 3.70 -9.05
N LYS A 255 7.04 4.14 -9.38
CA LYS A 255 6.78 5.25 -10.31
C LYS A 255 7.42 6.56 -9.84
N TRP A 256 7.20 6.95 -8.59
CA TRP A 256 7.74 8.18 -8.01
C TRP A 256 9.27 8.18 -7.98
N THR A 257 9.87 7.03 -7.70
CA THR A 257 11.33 6.89 -7.69
C THR A 257 11.90 6.97 -9.12
N SER A 258 11.25 6.29 -10.07
CA SER A 258 11.63 6.32 -11.48
C SER A 258 11.59 7.73 -12.05
N GLU A 259 10.49 8.45 -11.81
CA GLU A 259 10.33 9.83 -12.26
C GLU A 259 11.44 10.72 -11.70
N ALA A 260 11.76 10.59 -10.40
CA ALA A 260 12.83 11.33 -9.74
C ALA A 260 14.22 11.07 -10.35
N VAL A 261 14.45 9.85 -10.85
CA VAL A 261 15.71 9.45 -11.50
C VAL A 261 15.74 9.91 -12.96
N ASN A 262 14.73 9.56 -13.75
CA ASN A 262 14.69 9.84 -15.19
C ASN A 262 14.76 11.34 -15.45
N LEU A 263 13.90 12.13 -14.81
CA LEU A 263 13.92 13.58 -14.99
C LEU A 263 15.04 14.28 -14.20
N GLY A 264 15.34 13.79 -12.99
CA GLY A 264 16.18 14.53 -12.03
C GLY A 264 17.67 14.21 -12.12
N VAL A 265 17.99 13.01 -12.58
CA VAL A 265 19.35 12.51 -12.74
C VAL A 265 19.72 12.37 -14.21
N LEU A 266 18.88 11.71 -15.02
CA LEU A 266 19.17 11.45 -16.44
C LEU A 266 18.82 12.65 -17.33
N GLY A 267 17.81 13.43 -16.96
CA GLY A 267 17.30 14.55 -17.76
C GLY A 267 16.35 14.12 -18.88
N GLU A 268 15.79 12.92 -18.79
CA GLU A 268 14.91 12.32 -19.78
C GLU A 268 13.45 12.41 -19.32
N PRO A 269 12.49 12.68 -20.24
CA PRO A 269 11.07 12.66 -19.92
C PRO A 269 10.64 11.24 -19.53
N ASP A 270 9.82 11.14 -18.48
CA ASP A 270 9.22 9.88 -18.05
C ASP A 270 7.75 9.83 -18.48
N SER A 271 7.44 8.94 -19.42
CA SER A 271 6.08 8.75 -19.96
C SER A 271 5.06 8.35 -18.89
N SER A 272 5.52 7.79 -17.76
CA SER A 272 4.66 7.41 -16.63
C SER A 272 4.48 8.49 -15.56
N GLY A 273 5.32 9.55 -15.60
CA GLY A 273 5.48 10.51 -14.49
C GLY A 273 5.08 11.96 -14.77
N GLU A 274 4.80 12.36 -16.02
CA GLU A 274 4.72 13.80 -16.38
C GLU A 274 3.70 14.64 -15.58
N TYR A 275 2.68 14.04 -14.98
CA TYR A 275 1.70 14.79 -14.19
C TYR A 275 2.24 15.27 -12.83
N HIS A 276 3.18 14.55 -12.20
CA HIS A 276 3.47 14.80 -10.79
C HIS A 276 4.47 15.91 -10.54
N ARG A 277 5.59 15.98 -11.28
CA ARG A 277 6.50 17.13 -11.25
C ARG A 277 5.75 18.44 -11.47
N ASP A 278 4.82 18.46 -12.41
CA ASP A 278 4.14 19.69 -12.83
C ASP A 278 3.03 20.11 -11.86
N ALA A 279 2.41 19.15 -11.16
CA ALA A 279 1.34 19.43 -10.20
C ALA A 279 1.81 19.52 -8.74
N LEU A 280 2.69 18.62 -8.31
CA LEU A 280 3.19 18.46 -6.93
C LEU A 280 4.72 18.31 -6.88
N PRO A 281 5.47 19.35 -7.30
CA PRO A 281 6.93 19.25 -7.53
C PRO A 281 7.76 18.93 -6.29
N VAL A 282 7.26 19.21 -5.08
CA VAL A 282 8.13 19.21 -3.89
C VAL A 282 8.57 17.81 -3.50
N SER A 283 7.72 16.79 -3.60
CA SER A 283 8.10 15.40 -3.31
C SER A 283 9.21 14.91 -4.25
N TYR A 284 9.11 15.24 -5.54
CA TYR A 284 10.13 14.99 -6.55
C TYR A 284 11.48 15.65 -6.19
N TYR A 285 11.48 16.95 -5.94
CA TYR A 285 12.72 17.69 -5.64
C TYR A 285 13.35 17.30 -4.29
N LEU A 286 12.58 16.73 -3.36
CA LEU A 286 13.11 16.25 -2.09
C LEU A 286 13.94 14.97 -2.24
N GLN A 287 13.62 14.08 -3.19
CA GLN A 287 14.33 12.81 -3.42
C GLN A 287 15.63 13.00 -4.19
N MET A 288 15.58 13.87 -5.19
CA MET A 288 16.63 14.09 -6.17
C MET A 288 18.05 14.29 -5.59
N PRO A 289 18.27 15.04 -4.48
CA PRO A 289 19.61 15.23 -3.92
C PRO A 289 20.30 13.91 -3.50
N LEU A 290 19.56 12.95 -2.94
CA LEU A 290 20.16 11.67 -2.53
C LEU A 290 20.42 10.74 -3.72
N HIS A 291 19.60 10.78 -4.76
CA HIS A 291 19.89 10.06 -5.99
C HIS A 291 21.17 10.59 -6.67
N ARG A 292 21.38 11.91 -6.68
CA ARG A 292 22.64 12.49 -7.19
C ARG A 292 23.86 12.17 -6.31
N LEU A 293 23.68 12.05 -5.00
CA LEU A 293 24.79 11.80 -4.07
C LEU A 293 25.18 10.32 -3.97
N LEU A 294 24.19 9.42 -4.02
CA LEU A 294 24.37 7.98 -3.75
C LEU A 294 24.17 7.10 -5.00
N GLY A 295 23.74 7.69 -6.11
CA GLY A 295 23.35 6.98 -7.33
C GLY A 295 21.83 6.67 -7.38
N PRO A 296 21.27 6.46 -8.58
CA PRO A 296 19.91 5.95 -8.77
C PRO A 296 19.70 4.64 -8.01
N SER A 297 18.81 4.64 -7.03
CA SER A 297 18.48 3.43 -6.28
C SER A 297 17.24 3.63 -5.42
N LEU A 298 16.50 2.55 -5.16
CA LEU A 298 15.41 2.54 -4.19
C LEU A 298 15.88 2.92 -2.78
N PHE A 299 17.12 2.59 -2.43
CA PHE A 299 17.71 2.96 -1.14
C PHE A 299 17.81 4.48 -0.96
N ALA A 300 18.23 5.21 -2.00
CA ALA A 300 18.31 6.67 -1.96
C ALA A 300 16.92 7.32 -1.75
N ALA A 301 15.91 6.82 -2.45
CA ALA A 301 14.52 7.25 -2.31
C ALA A 301 14.00 7.04 -0.87
N ARG A 302 14.11 5.81 -0.34
CA ARG A 302 13.69 5.47 1.03
C ARG A 302 14.47 6.23 2.09
N LEU A 303 15.78 6.42 1.90
CA LEU A 303 16.61 7.17 2.84
C LEU A 303 16.15 8.64 2.95
N THR A 304 15.71 9.24 1.85
CA THR A 304 15.16 10.61 1.85
C THR A 304 13.99 10.73 2.81
N VAL A 305 13.00 9.85 2.66
CA VAL A 305 11.79 9.85 3.51
C VAL A 305 12.14 9.55 4.96
N VAL A 306 13.06 8.63 5.22
CA VAL A 306 13.51 8.31 6.58
C VAL A 306 14.12 9.55 7.25
N LEU A 307 15.02 10.25 6.58
CA LEU A 307 15.65 11.47 7.10
C LEU A 307 14.62 12.56 7.37
N LEU A 308 13.66 12.74 6.46
CA LEU A 308 12.56 13.67 6.65
C LEU A 308 11.69 13.29 7.84
N SER A 309 11.35 12.02 8.05
CA SER A 309 10.53 11.60 9.18
C SER A 309 11.26 11.74 10.53
N ILE A 310 12.58 11.50 10.56
CA ILE A 310 13.42 11.78 11.74
C ILE A 310 13.38 13.28 12.05
N LEU A 311 13.62 14.13 11.04
CA LEU A 311 13.55 15.58 11.17
C LEU A 311 12.16 16.05 11.63
N GLY A 312 11.08 15.51 11.03
CA GLY A 312 9.70 15.81 11.42
C GLY A 312 9.41 15.46 12.87
N THR A 313 9.98 14.37 13.39
CA THR A 313 9.86 13.98 14.81
C THR A 313 10.56 14.98 15.74
N LEU A 314 11.75 15.49 15.37
CA LEU A 314 12.46 16.52 16.11
C LEU A 314 11.73 17.87 16.06
N LEU A 315 11.25 18.27 14.88
CA LEU A 315 10.46 19.48 14.70
C LEU A 315 9.16 19.41 15.50
N PHE A 316 8.56 18.22 15.65
CA PHE A 316 7.37 18.03 16.46
C PHE A 316 7.65 18.23 17.95
N TYR A 317 8.77 17.68 18.44
CA TYR A 317 9.23 17.97 19.80
C TYR A 317 9.43 19.47 20.00
N TYR A 318 10.15 20.13 19.08
CA TYR A 318 10.38 21.57 19.13
C TYR A 318 9.08 22.39 19.10
N PHE A 319 8.15 22.04 18.22
CA PHE A 319 6.82 22.64 18.13
C PHE A 319 6.06 22.54 19.46
N LEU A 320 5.90 21.32 19.98
CA LEU A 320 5.20 21.11 21.25
C LEU A 320 5.91 21.82 22.40
N ARG A 321 7.24 21.83 22.42
CA ARG A 321 8.02 22.51 23.45
C ARG A 321 7.75 24.01 23.51
N GLN A 322 7.33 24.63 22.40
CA GLN A 322 6.94 26.04 22.33
C GLN A 322 5.54 26.33 22.86
N ILE A 323 4.61 25.37 22.80
CA ILE A 323 3.19 25.58 23.13
C ILE A 323 2.67 24.78 24.33
N SER A 324 3.41 23.75 24.77
CA SER A 324 3.08 22.83 25.86
C SER A 324 4.24 22.67 26.84
N ASN A 325 4.07 21.80 27.85
CA ASN A 325 5.08 21.50 28.86
C ASN A 325 6.05 20.39 28.40
N PHE A 326 7.21 20.28 29.04
CA PHE A 326 8.22 19.28 28.68
C PHE A 326 7.69 17.82 28.72
N PRO A 327 6.99 17.36 29.78
CA PRO A 327 6.52 15.98 29.83
C PRO A 327 5.59 15.59 28.68
N VAL A 328 4.64 16.46 28.31
CA VAL A 328 3.71 16.20 27.21
C VAL A 328 4.44 16.23 25.87
N ALA A 329 5.35 17.19 25.66
CA ALA A 329 6.17 17.26 24.44
C ALA A 329 7.06 16.01 24.30
N ALA A 330 7.77 15.63 25.36
CA ALA A 330 8.65 14.47 25.37
C ALA A 330 7.88 13.17 25.12
N LEU A 331 6.74 12.99 25.79
CA LEU A 331 5.92 11.79 25.64
C LEU A 331 5.30 11.71 24.24
N ALA A 332 4.71 12.80 23.73
CA ALA A 332 4.10 12.82 22.40
C ALA A 332 5.12 12.50 21.30
N SER A 333 6.31 13.11 21.34
CA SER A 333 7.38 12.85 20.37
C SER A 333 7.95 11.44 20.49
N THR A 334 8.07 10.90 21.70
CA THR A 334 8.51 9.51 21.91
C THR A 334 7.50 8.52 21.34
N LEU A 335 6.20 8.73 21.59
CA LEU A 335 5.13 7.88 21.06
C LEU A 335 5.05 7.95 19.53
N LEU A 336 5.24 9.14 18.93
CA LEU A 336 5.34 9.29 17.48
C LEU A 336 6.58 8.56 16.93
N ALA A 337 7.74 8.65 17.60
CA ALA A 337 8.97 7.97 17.17
C ALA A 337 8.80 6.45 17.05
N ILE A 338 7.99 5.85 17.93
CA ILE A 338 7.71 4.40 17.98
C ILE A 338 6.36 4.02 17.35
N SER A 339 5.71 4.95 16.66
CA SER A 339 4.42 4.70 16.01
C SER A 339 4.57 3.70 14.88
N ILE A 340 3.85 2.58 14.95
CA ILE A 340 3.92 1.51 13.93
C ILE A 340 3.55 2.08 12.56
N PHE A 341 2.48 2.88 12.49
CA PHE A 341 2.02 3.50 11.26
C PHE A 341 3.05 4.48 10.67
N ASP A 342 3.68 5.31 11.50
CA ASP A 342 4.70 6.27 11.07
C ASP A 342 5.98 5.57 10.63
N ILE A 343 6.41 4.52 11.35
CA ILE A 343 7.55 3.69 10.95
C ILE A 343 7.27 3.04 9.59
N SER A 344 6.07 2.50 9.39
CA SER A 344 5.68 1.88 8.12
C SER A 344 5.67 2.87 6.96
N ALA A 345 4.97 4.01 7.13
CA ALA A 345 4.92 5.04 6.10
C ALA A 345 6.30 5.62 5.78
N SER A 346 7.10 5.94 6.81
CA SER A 346 8.40 6.59 6.60
C SER A 346 9.52 5.70 6.05
N ARG A 347 9.24 4.42 5.76
CA ARG A 347 10.18 3.47 5.15
C ARG A 347 9.81 3.10 3.71
N LEU A 348 8.76 3.72 3.17
CA LEU A 348 8.32 3.64 1.78
C LEU A 348 8.46 5.02 1.14
N ALA A 349 9.06 5.10 -0.04
CA ALA A 349 9.31 6.35 -0.77
C ALA A 349 8.11 6.90 -1.55
N ASN A 350 6.91 6.73 -1.00
CA ASN A 350 5.66 7.23 -1.57
C ASN A 350 5.49 8.73 -1.31
N VAL A 351 4.76 9.43 -2.19
CA VAL A 351 4.46 10.87 -2.02
C VAL A 351 3.78 11.17 -0.68
N GLU A 352 2.89 10.28 -0.22
CA GLU A 352 2.22 10.37 1.08
C GLU A 352 3.21 10.31 2.23
N SER A 353 4.37 9.69 2.07
CA SER A 353 5.36 9.58 3.13
C SER A 353 6.10 10.90 3.41
N PHE A 354 6.09 11.83 2.46
CA PHE A 354 6.72 13.16 2.59
C PHE A 354 5.88 14.17 3.39
N VAL A 355 4.59 13.89 3.60
CA VAL A 355 3.62 14.87 4.13
C VAL A 355 3.74 15.13 5.63
N LYS A 356 4.52 14.35 6.37
CA LYS A 356 4.65 14.51 7.82
C LYS A 356 5.39 15.81 8.18
N THR A 357 6.48 16.11 7.49
CA THR A 357 7.44 17.15 7.91
C THR A 357 6.96 18.57 7.62
N PRO A 358 6.42 18.89 6.42
CA PRO A 358 6.00 20.25 6.11
C PRO A 358 4.93 20.83 7.07
N PRO A 359 3.86 20.10 7.45
CA PRO A 359 2.87 20.61 8.41
C PRO A 359 3.45 20.93 9.78
N ILE A 360 4.32 20.05 10.28
CA ILE A 360 4.99 20.24 11.57
C ILE A 360 5.91 21.46 11.51
N LEU A 361 6.68 21.61 10.43
CA LEU A 361 7.58 22.75 10.23
C LEU A 361 6.80 24.07 10.16
N ALA A 362 5.72 24.12 9.38
CA ALA A 362 4.88 25.31 9.26
C ALA A 362 4.29 25.72 10.61
N LEU A 363 3.76 24.77 11.39
CA LEU A 363 3.23 25.05 12.73
C LEU A 363 4.34 25.44 13.73
N ALA A 364 5.52 24.83 13.66
CA ALA A 364 6.67 25.18 14.49
C ALA A 364 7.15 26.62 14.23
N LEU A 365 7.21 27.02 12.95
CA LEU A 365 7.56 28.37 12.53
C LEU A 365 6.46 29.37 12.90
N LEU A 366 5.17 29.01 12.78
CA LEU A 366 4.06 29.84 13.22
C LEU A 366 4.11 30.10 14.74
N ALA A 367 4.41 29.06 15.52
CA ALA A 367 4.61 29.20 16.97
C ALA A 367 5.75 30.17 17.29
N TRP A 368 6.86 30.08 16.55
CA TRP A 368 7.98 30.98 16.69
C TRP A 368 7.64 32.41 16.24
N ALA A 369 6.89 32.57 15.15
CA ALA A 369 6.43 33.84 14.61
C ALA A 369 5.54 34.58 15.62
N ILE A 370 4.57 33.87 16.22
CA ILE A 370 3.66 34.42 17.24
C ILE A 370 4.41 34.84 18.49
N LYS A 371 5.45 34.09 18.89
CA LYS A 371 6.27 34.43 20.06
C LYS A 371 7.18 35.63 19.80
N SER A 372 7.81 35.69 18.64
CA SER A 372 8.80 36.70 18.26
C SER A 372 8.18 37.99 17.71
N ARG A 373 6.93 37.93 17.22
CA ARG A 373 6.18 39.03 16.59
C ARG A 373 6.87 39.60 15.35
N ARG A 374 7.61 38.76 14.62
CA ARG A 374 8.33 39.15 13.39
C ARG A 374 7.58 38.63 12.17
N TRP A 375 7.07 39.54 11.34
CA TRP A 375 6.36 39.20 10.10
C TRP A 375 7.20 38.34 9.14
N GLN A 376 8.53 38.47 9.15
CA GLN A 376 9.42 37.64 8.33
C GLN A 376 9.31 36.15 8.68
N ILE A 377 9.10 35.83 9.97
CA ILE A 377 8.95 34.45 10.42
C ILE A 377 7.55 33.94 10.05
N TYR A 378 6.53 34.81 10.00
CA TYR A 378 5.26 34.45 9.36
C TYR A 378 5.47 34.12 7.87
N GLY A 379 6.28 34.89 7.16
CA GLY A 379 6.70 34.57 5.78
C GLY A 379 7.36 33.20 5.64
N LEU A 380 8.33 32.86 6.50
CA LEU A 380 8.95 31.53 6.51
C LEU A 380 7.96 30.41 6.82
N SER A 381 7.02 30.66 7.75
CA SER A 381 5.92 29.75 8.04
C SER A 381 5.01 29.56 6.83
N GLY A 382 4.77 30.62 6.06
CA GLY A 382 4.01 30.59 4.81
C GLY A 382 4.71 29.81 3.70
N ILE A 383 6.03 29.94 3.59
CA ILE A 383 6.84 29.14 2.64
C ILE A 383 6.72 27.66 2.99
N ALA A 384 6.87 27.29 4.27
CA ALA A 384 6.70 25.90 4.71
C ALA A 384 5.28 25.37 4.43
N LEU A 385 4.25 26.20 4.60
CA LEU A 385 2.86 25.86 4.23
C LEU A 385 2.71 25.62 2.72
N ALA A 386 3.21 26.55 1.90
CA ALA A 386 3.14 26.43 0.43
C ALA A 386 3.89 25.19 -0.07
N LEU A 387 5.11 24.94 0.45
CA LEU A 387 5.86 23.71 0.14
C LEU A 387 5.10 22.45 0.54
N GLY A 388 4.43 22.45 1.70
CA GLY A 388 3.59 21.34 2.13
C GLY A 388 2.42 21.09 1.17
N MET A 389 1.72 22.14 0.73
CA MET A 389 0.63 22.02 -0.24
C MET A 389 1.09 21.54 -1.62
N LEU A 390 2.30 21.90 -2.03
CA LEU A 390 2.96 21.44 -3.25
C LEU A 390 3.63 20.07 -3.10
N THR A 391 3.60 19.47 -1.90
CA THR A 391 4.07 18.09 -1.67
C THR A 391 2.95 17.10 -1.94
N TYR A 392 1.76 17.33 -1.37
CA TYR A 392 0.59 16.47 -1.55
C TYR A 392 -0.72 17.16 -1.13
N ASP A 393 -1.85 16.74 -1.68
CA ASP A 393 -3.17 17.34 -1.41
C ASP A 393 -3.65 17.19 0.04
N THR A 394 -3.31 16.08 0.71
CA THR A 394 -3.73 15.86 2.10
C THR A 394 -3.22 16.92 3.07
N VAL A 395 -2.24 17.74 2.68
CA VAL A 395 -1.71 18.85 3.50
C VAL A 395 -2.60 20.10 3.43
N TRP A 396 -3.48 20.23 2.44
CA TRP A 396 -4.23 21.47 2.19
C TRP A 396 -5.11 21.98 3.33
N PRO A 397 -5.74 21.12 4.17
CA PRO A 397 -6.43 21.56 5.39
C PRO A 397 -5.56 22.42 6.32
N LEU A 398 -4.24 22.30 6.25
CA LEU A 398 -3.30 23.08 7.05
C LEU A 398 -3.45 24.59 6.83
N SER A 399 -3.78 25.04 5.62
CA SER A 399 -3.98 26.46 5.34
C SER A 399 -5.09 27.04 6.22
N LEU A 400 -6.20 26.31 6.35
CA LEU A 400 -7.30 26.71 7.21
C LEU A 400 -6.93 26.59 8.70
N VAL A 401 -6.22 25.53 9.10
CA VAL A 401 -5.70 25.37 10.48
C VAL A 401 -4.86 26.59 10.87
N MET A 402 -3.89 26.96 10.04
CA MET A 402 -2.97 28.06 10.29
C MET A 402 -3.66 29.42 10.25
N LEU A 403 -4.65 29.62 9.37
CA LEU A 403 -5.46 30.83 9.34
C LEU A 403 -6.21 31.01 10.67
N LEU A 404 -6.94 29.98 11.12
CA LEU A 404 -7.71 30.04 12.36
C LEU A 404 -6.81 30.25 13.58
N ILE A 405 -5.66 29.57 13.64
CA ILE A 405 -4.66 29.79 14.70
C ILE A 405 -4.14 31.22 14.67
N ALA A 406 -3.73 31.74 13.51
CA ALA A 406 -3.19 33.08 13.36
C ALA A 406 -4.24 34.14 13.76
N LEU A 407 -5.48 34.00 13.32
CA LEU A 407 -6.58 34.91 13.67
C LEU A 407 -6.81 34.94 15.19
N VAL A 408 -6.92 33.78 15.84
CA VAL A 408 -7.14 33.70 17.29
C VAL A 408 -5.95 34.27 18.07
N GLU A 409 -4.72 33.92 17.70
CA GLU A 409 -3.52 34.34 18.42
C GLU A 409 -3.19 35.82 18.21
N LEU A 410 -3.38 36.35 17.00
CA LEU A 410 -3.20 37.79 16.72
C LEU A 410 -4.33 38.64 17.34
N ALA A 411 -5.55 38.13 17.41
CA ALA A 411 -6.65 38.81 18.12
C ALA A 411 -6.37 38.97 19.62
N ARG A 412 -5.64 38.02 20.23
CA ARG A 412 -5.20 38.08 21.63
C ARG A 412 -4.04 39.06 21.85
N GLN A 413 -3.36 39.49 20.80
CA GLN A 413 -2.28 40.48 20.90
C GLN A 413 -2.86 41.90 20.92
N LYS A 414 -2.09 42.85 21.48
CA LYS A 414 -2.48 44.28 21.57
C LYS A 414 -1.93 45.12 20.41
N GLU A 415 -1.47 44.48 19.34
CA GLU A 415 -0.85 45.14 18.18
C GLU A 415 -1.90 45.88 17.34
N ALA A 416 -1.47 46.88 16.57
CA ALA A 416 -2.34 47.60 15.63
C ALA A 416 -2.86 46.67 14.54
N PHE A 417 -4.03 46.98 13.97
CA PHE A 417 -4.64 46.18 12.90
C PHE A 417 -3.69 45.99 11.70
N LEU A 418 -2.94 47.02 11.33
CA LEU A 418 -2.00 46.98 10.20
C LEU A 418 -0.89 45.93 10.41
N GLU A 419 -0.33 45.81 11.62
CA GLU A 419 0.71 44.80 11.91
C GLU A 419 0.14 43.37 11.88
N ARG A 420 -1.10 43.19 12.35
CA ARG A 420 -1.80 41.90 12.25
C ARG A 420 -2.08 41.53 10.79
N ALA A 421 -2.56 42.49 10.00
CA ALA A 421 -2.81 42.31 8.57
C ALA A 421 -1.51 41.99 7.83
N LYS A 422 -0.40 42.66 8.17
CA LYS A 422 0.93 42.38 7.63
C LYS A 422 1.40 40.97 7.97
N ALA A 423 1.20 40.49 9.20
CA ALA A 423 1.54 39.14 9.61
C ALA A 423 0.72 38.08 8.84
N ILE A 424 -0.59 38.29 8.68
CA ILE A 424 -1.47 37.40 7.90
C ILE A 424 -1.08 37.42 6.42
N ALA A 425 -0.84 38.61 5.86
CA ALA A 425 -0.41 38.76 4.47
C ALA A 425 0.93 38.03 4.24
N ALA A 426 1.91 38.19 5.13
CA ALA A 426 3.18 37.49 5.06
C ALA A 426 3.01 35.96 5.14
N LEU A 427 2.11 35.48 6.01
CA LEU A 427 1.82 34.05 6.16
C LEU A 427 1.24 33.41 4.89
N PHE A 428 0.35 34.12 4.18
CA PHE A 428 -0.36 33.55 3.04
C PHE A 428 0.17 33.98 1.67
N ALA A 429 1.05 34.99 1.60
CA ALA A 429 1.67 35.41 0.35
C ALA A 429 2.31 34.23 -0.43
N PRO A 430 3.12 33.34 0.20
CA PRO A 430 3.71 32.21 -0.51
C PRO A 430 2.66 31.25 -1.09
N THR A 431 1.60 30.94 -0.33
CA THR A 431 0.50 30.08 -0.81
C THR A 431 -0.23 30.72 -1.98
N ILE A 432 -0.51 32.02 -1.92
CA ILE A 432 -1.14 32.78 -3.00
C ILE A 432 -0.27 32.75 -4.26
N LEU A 433 1.04 32.92 -4.11
CA LEU A 433 1.99 32.85 -5.23
C LEU A 433 2.07 31.46 -5.86
N SER A 434 1.79 30.39 -5.10
CA SER A 434 1.72 29.01 -5.62
C SER A 434 0.37 28.62 -6.24
N LEU A 435 -0.67 29.47 -6.18
CA LEU A 435 -2.00 29.16 -6.71
C LEU A 435 -2.02 28.75 -8.19
N PRO A 436 -1.21 29.32 -9.10
CA PRO A 436 -1.19 28.89 -10.50
C PRO A 436 -0.86 27.39 -10.68
N LEU A 437 -0.09 26.80 -9.77
CA LEU A 437 0.19 25.36 -9.76
C LEU A 437 -0.88 24.57 -9.02
N LEU A 438 -1.38 25.09 -7.89
CA LEU A 438 -2.34 24.39 -7.04
C LEU A 438 -3.75 24.30 -7.64
N LEU A 439 -4.20 25.32 -8.39
CA LEU A 439 -5.57 25.38 -8.92
C LEU A 439 -5.87 24.33 -10.00
N PRO A 440 -5.02 24.12 -11.03
CA PRO A 440 -5.23 23.06 -12.00
C PRO A 440 -5.28 21.67 -11.34
N TYR A 441 -4.37 21.42 -10.39
CA TYR A 441 -4.34 20.18 -9.64
C TYR A 441 -5.59 19.99 -8.77
N LEU A 442 -6.07 21.06 -8.09
CA LEU A 442 -7.33 21.01 -7.34
C LEU A 442 -8.49 20.59 -8.25
N SER A 443 -8.60 21.23 -9.42
CA SER A 443 -9.66 20.95 -10.37
C SER A 443 -9.64 19.48 -10.79
N SER A 444 -8.46 18.96 -11.12
CA SER A 444 -8.28 17.55 -11.48
C SER A 444 -8.65 16.60 -10.34
N ARG A 445 -8.29 16.92 -9.08
CA ARG A 445 -8.65 16.10 -7.92
C ARG A 445 -10.13 16.15 -7.59
N LEU A 446 -10.79 17.30 -7.73
CA LEU A 446 -12.25 17.41 -7.56
C LEU A 446 -12.99 16.51 -8.55
N SER A 447 -12.52 16.43 -9.80
CA SER A 447 -13.02 15.50 -10.79
C SER A 447 -12.74 14.04 -10.41
N TYR A 448 -11.50 13.71 -10.00
CA TYR A 448 -11.11 12.35 -9.57
C TYR A 448 -11.96 11.80 -8.42
N TYR A 449 -12.30 12.64 -7.44
CA TYR A 449 -13.09 12.19 -6.29
C TYR A 449 -14.59 11.99 -6.59
N GLN A 450 -15.05 12.37 -7.79
CA GLN A 450 -16.42 12.18 -8.29
C GLN A 450 -17.48 12.44 -7.21
N PHE A 451 -17.39 13.61 -6.55
CA PHE A 451 -18.28 13.92 -5.42
C PHE A 451 -19.77 13.86 -5.79
N GLU A 452 -20.09 14.10 -7.07
CA GLU A 452 -21.44 14.01 -7.64
C GLU A 452 -21.95 12.56 -7.70
N GLU A 453 -21.10 11.59 -8.07
CA GLU A 453 -21.45 10.17 -8.19
C GLU A 453 -21.61 9.46 -6.84
N LYS A 454 -21.19 10.10 -5.73
CA LYS A 454 -21.39 9.56 -4.37
C LYS A 454 -22.85 9.61 -3.92
N GLY A 455 -23.76 10.12 -4.77
CA GLY A 455 -25.22 10.12 -4.56
C GLY A 455 -25.62 10.87 -3.30
N LEU A 456 -24.99 12.04 -3.07
CA LEU A 456 -25.33 12.96 -1.99
C LEU A 456 -26.65 13.71 -2.22
N ASP A 457 -27.39 13.35 -3.27
CA ASP A 457 -28.58 13.98 -3.80
C ASP A 457 -29.89 13.56 -3.09
N THR A 458 -30.00 12.30 -2.66
CA THR A 458 -31.27 11.74 -2.14
C THR A 458 -31.21 11.35 -0.65
N GLU A 459 -30.05 10.98 -0.11
CA GLU A 459 -29.88 10.56 1.31
C GLU A 459 -28.63 11.13 2.00
N THR A 460 -28.30 12.41 1.74
CA THR A 460 -27.06 13.06 2.19
C THR A 460 -26.73 12.82 3.66
N LYS A 461 -27.71 12.94 4.56
CA LYS A 461 -27.49 12.81 6.01
C LYS A 461 -27.11 11.38 6.42
N ALA A 462 -27.82 10.38 5.90
CA ALA A 462 -27.54 8.98 6.21
C ALA A 462 -26.17 8.56 5.66
N LYS A 463 -25.85 8.97 4.43
CA LYS A 463 -24.54 8.73 3.81
C LYS A 463 -23.39 9.41 4.55
N LEU A 464 -23.51 10.70 4.90
CA LEU A 464 -22.49 11.41 5.67
C LEU A 464 -22.29 10.79 7.06
N TRP A 465 -23.35 10.29 7.70
CA TRP A 465 -23.22 9.56 8.95
C TRP A 465 -22.49 8.23 8.78
N SER A 466 -22.77 7.48 7.71
CA SER A 466 -22.04 6.27 7.35
C SER A 466 -20.55 6.56 7.12
N TYR A 467 -20.23 7.60 6.35
CA TYR A 467 -18.84 8.01 6.10
C TYR A 467 -18.13 8.44 7.38
N PHE A 468 -18.81 9.21 8.26
CA PHE A 468 -18.29 9.53 9.59
C PHE A 468 -18.03 8.26 10.42
N SER A 469 -18.95 7.30 10.39
CA SER A 469 -18.80 6.02 11.08
C SER A 469 -17.58 5.24 10.55
N ASN A 470 -17.33 5.25 9.24
CA ASN A 470 -16.15 4.60 8.64
C ASN A 470 -14.84 5.24 9.10
N VAL A 471 -14.79 6.57 9.18
CA VAL A 471 -13.65 7.30 9.74
C VAL A 471 -13.40 6.86 11.18
N ILE A 472 -14.42 6.89 12.05
CA ILE A 472 -14.27 6.48 13.46
C ILE A 472 -13.87 5.00 13.59
N THR A 473 -14.45 4.13 12.77
CA THR A 473 -14.14 2.69 12.73
C THR A 473 -12.67 2.45 12.43
N THR A 474 -12.08 3.21 11.52
CA THR A 474 -10.65 3.13 11.17
C THR A 474 -9.72 3.41 12.36
N TRP A 475 -10.10 4.37 13.21
CA TRP A 475 -9.31 4.74 14.38
C TRP A 475 -9.48 3.78 15.56
N PHE A 476 -10.67 3.18 15.74
CA PHE A 476 -11.02 2.44 16.96
C PHE A 476 -11.19 0.94 16.80
N ILE A 477 -11.48 0.45 15.60
CA ILE A 477 -11.90 -0.95 15.38
C ILE A 477 -10.98 -1.63 14.39
N ASP A 478 -11.06 -1.22 13.12
CA ASP A 478 -10.32 -1.86 12.04
C ASP A 478 -10.01 -0.84 10.95
N LEU A 479 -8.76 -0.81 10.53
CA LEU A 479 -8.29 0.01 9.44
C LEU A 479 -8.67 -0.64 8.09
N ARG A 480 -9.14 0.18 7.15
CA ARG A 480 -9.14 -0.23 5.74
C ARG A 480 -7.69 -0.39 5.28
N SER A 481 -7.30 -1.63 5.02
CA SER A 481 -5.96 -1.98 4.57
C SER A 481 -5.51 -1.09 3.41
N ASP A 482 -4.28 -0.64 3.49
CA ASP A 482 -3.69 0.33 2.59
C ASP A 482 -2.20 0.03 2.40
N PHE A 483 -1.63 0.55 1.33
CA PHE A 483 -0.26 0.29 0.93
C PHE A 483 0.77 0.79 1.95
N LEU A 484 0.49 1.88 2.68
CA LEU A 484 1.39 2.37 3.73
C LEU A 484 1.37 1.50 4.98
N TYR A 485 0.27 0.79 5.23
CA TYR A 485 0.08 0.02 6.46
C TYR A 485 -1.05 -1.00 6.32
N ASN A 486 -0.65 -2.26 6.20
CA ASN A 486 -1.54 -3.40 6.06
C ASN A 486 -1.45 -4.29 7.31
N ARG A 487 -2.29 -4.00 8.31
CA ARG A 487 -2.41 -4.79 9.53
C ARG A 487 -3.83 -4.70 10.09
N PRO A 488 -4.42 -5.82 10.56
CA PRO A 488 -5.73 -5.79 11.21
C PRO A 488 -5.71 -5.03 12.54
N GLY A 489 -6.84 -4.41 12.84
CA GLY A 489 -7.07 -3.62 14.04
C GLY A 489 -7.00 -2.11 13.78
N PRO A 490 -7.06 -1.30 14.84
CA PRO A 490 -7.08 0.15 14.72
C PRO A 490 -5.74 0.69 14.19
N LEU A 491 -5.79 1.88 13.60
CA LEU A 491 -4.62 2.59 13.06
C LEU A 491 -3.50 2.78 14.12
N LEU A 492 -3.88 3.03 15.37
CA LEU A 492 -2.97 3.10 16.51
C LEU A 492 -2.94 1.79 17.28
N ASN A 493 -1.89 1.57 18.08
CA ASN A 493 -1.93 0.50 19.07
C ASN A 493 -3.13 0.72 20.01
N ALA A 494 -4.02 -0.28 20.12
CA ALA A 494 -5.29 -0.18 20.83
C ALA A 494 -5.15 0.26 22.30
N ILE A 495 -4.00 0.00 22.93
CA ILE A 495 -3.71 0.45 24.30
C ILE A 495 -3.71 1.98 24.43
N PHE A 496 -3.48 2.72 23.33
CA PHE A 496 -3.46 4.19 23.33
C PHE A 496 -4.83 4.81 23.17
N LEU A 497 -5.85 4.08 22.69
CA LEU A 497 -7.17 4.65 22.37
C LEU A 497 -7.94 5.17 23.60
N PRO A 498 -7.95 4.47 24.76
CA PRO A 498 -8.51 5.04 25.98
C PRO A 498 -7.85 6.36 26.41
N PHE A 499 -6.52 6.46 26.26
CA PHE A 499 -5.77 7.68 26.58
C PHE A 499 -5.99 8.80 25.56
N LEU A 500 -6.15 8.46 24.28
CA LEU A 500 -6.54 9.40 23.23
C LEU A 500 -7.86 10.09 23.60
N VAL A 501 -8.88 9.30 23.98
CA VAL A 501 -10.20 9.82 24.37
C VAL A 501 -10.09 10.72 25.60
N LEU A 502 -9.37 10.28 26.65
CA LEU A 502 -9.14 11.12 27.83
C LEU A 502 -8.44 12.43 27.47
N GLY A 503 -7.38 12.38 26.68
CA GLY A 503 -6.64 13.56 26.23
C GLY A 503 -7.47 14.51 25.39
N PHE A 504 -8.31 13.99 24.51
CA PHE A 504 -9.24 14.78 23.71
C PHE A 504 -10.28 15.49 24.60
N VAL A 505 -10.87 14.80 25.57
CA VAL A 505 -11.78 15.40 26.57
C VAL A 505 -11.08 16.51 27.34
N ILE A 506 -9.87 16.25 27.85
CA ILE A 506 -9.08 17.27 28.56
C ILE A 506 -8.83 18.49 27.66
N ALA A 507 -8.47 18.28 26.39
CA ALA A 507 -8.23 19.35 25.44
C ALA A 507 -9.48 20.21 25.21
N LEU A 508 -10.67 19.62 25.12
CA LEU A 508 -11.93 20.36 24.99
C LEU A 508 -12.20 21.26 26.20
N PHE A 509 -12.00 20.75 27.42
CA PHE A 509 -12.12 21.55 28.65
C PHE A 509 -11.06 22.65 28.75
N GLN A 510 -10.00 22.55 27.94
CA GLN A 510 -8.89 23.47 27.90
C GLN A 510 -8.74 24.17 26.56
N ILE A 511 -9.81 24.28 25.78
CA ILE A 511 -9.78 24.87 24.44
C ILE A 511 -9.24 26.31 24.40
N ARG A 512 -9.22 27.01 25.55
CA ARG A 512 -8.61 28.35 25.66
C ARG A 512 -7.08 28.32 25.74
N LYS A 513 -6.48 27.21 26.17
CA LYS A 513 -5.02 27.01 26.22
C LYS A 513 -4.47 26.79 24.81
N LYS A 514 -3.29 27.34 24.53
CA LYS A 514 -2.67 27.31 23.19
C LYS A 514 -2.49 25.89 22.67
N ALA A 515 -1.84 25.01 23.45
CA ALA A 515 -1.61 23.62 23.08
C ALA A 515 -2.89 22.88 22.66
N SER A 516 -3.95 22.98 23.46
CA SER A 516 -5.22 22.31 23.20
C SER A 516 -5.91 22.87 21.96
N LEU A 517 -6.00 24.20 21.83
CA LEU A 517 -6.64 24.85 20.68
C LEU A 517 -5.99 24.44 19.36
N TRP A 518 -4.66 24.52 19.29
CA TRP A 518 -3.91 24.28 18.06
C TRP A 518 -4.07 22.83 17.60
N ASN A 519 -3.90 21.86 18.51
CA ASN A 519 -4.03 20.45 18.16
C ASN A 519 -5.48 20.03 17.91
N LEU A 520 -6.48 20.67 18.56
CA LEU A 520 -7.89 20.45 18.23
C LEU A 520 -8.22 20.91 16.82
N LEU A 521 -7.81 22.12 16.44
CA LEU A 521 -8.00 22.61 15.07
C LEU A 521 -7.30 21.70 14.05
N TRP A 522 -6.07 21.28 14.35
CA TRP A 522 -5.31 20.38 13.49
C TRP A 522 -6.01 19.04 13.28
N VAL A 523 -6.38 18.33 14.36
CA VAL A 523 -7.05 17.03 14.25
C VAL A 523 -8.44 17.15 13.61
N ILE A 524 -9.24 18.14 14.01
CA ILE A 524 -10.61 18.26 13.51
C ILE A 524 -10.61 18.49 11.99
N LEU A 525 -9.76 19.39 11.50
CA LEU A 525 -9.76 19.75 10.08
C LEU A 525 -9.13 18.70 9.16
N PHE A 526 -8.21 17.87 9.67
CA PHE A 526 -7.63 16.80 8.86
C PHE A 526 -8.41 15.49 8.91
N ILE A 527 -9.03 15.14 10.05
CA ILE A 527 -9.67 13.83 10.19
C ILE A 527 -11.13 13.83 9.72
N PHE A 528 -11.87 14.94 9.90
CA PHE A 528 -13.31 14.93 9.67
C PHE A 528 -13.72 15.47 8.28
N PRO A 529 -13.55 16.76 7.92
CA PRO A 529 -14.22 17.33 6.76
C PRO A 529 -13.92 16.58 5.45
N ILE A 530 -12.65 16.47 5.07
CA ILE A 530 -12.26 15.89 3.78
C ILE A 530 -12.43 14.37 3.78
N PRO A 531 -11.95 13.60 4.78
CA PRO A 531 -12.11 12.14 4.74
C PRO A 531 -13.58 11.68 4.75
N ILE A 532 -14.47 12.41 5.42
CA ILE A 532 -15.91 12.14 5.40
C ILE A 532 -16.48 12.46 4.02
N LEU A 533 -16.24 13.67 3.50
CA LEU A 533 -16.78 14.08 2.19
C LEU A 533 -16.25 13.19 1.06
N ALA A 534 -14.99 12.79 1.12
CA ALA A 534 -14.35 11.94 0.13
C ALA A 534 -14.66 10.44 0.33
N ASN A 535 -15.32 10.05 1.42
CA ASN A 535 -15.48 8.65 1.84
C ASN A 535 -14.15 7.86 1.79
N SER A 536 -13.07 8.50 2.24
CA SER A 536 -11.72 7.94 2.19
C SER A 536 -11.21 7.68 3.61
N SER A 537 -11.58 6.51 4.14
CA SER A 537 -11.18 6.06 5.47
C SER A 537 -9.85 5.28 5.47
N MET A 538 -8.90 5.68 4.62
CA MET A 538 -7.60 5.04 4.49
C MET A 538 -6.55 5.69 5.39
N GLY A 539 -5.61 4.89 5.89
CA GLY A 539 -4.56 5.35 6.81
C GLY A 539 -3.74 6.51 6.24
N ARG A 540 -3.36 6.44 4.96
CA ARG A 540 -2.55 7.46 4.28
C ARG A 540 -3.13 8.88 4.34
N VAL A 541 -4.46 9.01 4.30
CA VAL A 541 -5.16 10.31 4.36
C VAL A 541 -5.00 10.97 5.73
N TYR A 542 -4.85 10.18 6.79
CA TYR A 542 -4.72 10.65 8.16
C TYR A 542 -3.28 10.95 8.60
N TYR A 543 -2.30 10.55 7.79
CA TYR A 543 -0.89 10.62 8.18
C TYR A 543 -0.42 12.04 8.58
N PRO A 544 -0.81 13.13 7.90
CA PRO A 544 -0.46 14.49 8.33
C PRO A 544 -1.03 14.88 9.72
N ALA A 545 -2.12 14.25 10.18
CA ALA A 545 -2.75 14.54 11.47
C ALA A 545 -2.19 13.71 12.63
N LEU A 546 -1.46 12.63 12.31
CA LEU A 546 -0.94 11.67 13.28
C LEU A 546 -0.16 12.32 14.44
N PRO A 547 0.69 13.36 14.23
CA PRO A 547 1.37 14.02 15.35
C PRO A 547 0.41 14.62 16.38
N ALA A 548 -0.63 15.31 15.92
CA ALA A 548 -1.62 15.93 16.81
C ALA A 548 -2.45 14.90 17.58
N VAL A 549 -2.68 13.72 16.99
CA VAL A 549 -3.31 12.60 17.70
C VAL A 549 -2.41 12.08 18.83
N TYR A 550 -1.09 11.95 18.59
CA TYR A 550 -0.15 11.57 19.65
C TYR A 550 0.00 12.63 20.74
N PHE A 551 -0.24 13.92 20.44
CA PHE A 551 -0.37 14.95 21.49
C PHE A 551 -1.51 14.62 22.45
N PHE A 552 -2.68 14.21 21.96
CA PHE A 552 -3.81 13.84 22.82
C PHE A 552 -3.53 12.58 23.62
N VAL A 553 -2.94 11.54 23.01
CA VAL A 553 -2.51 10.33 23.75
C VAL A 553 -1.57 10.71 24.89
N ALA A 554 -0.55 11.53 24.61
CA ALA A 554 0.40 11.98 25.61
C ALA A 554 -0.25 12.82 26.71
N LEU A 555 -1.21 13.68 26.37
CA LEU A 555 -1.96 14.48 27.34
C LEU A 555 -2.79 13.61 28.28
N GLY A 556 -3.46 12.58 27.75
CA GLY A 556 -4.23 11.61 28.53
C GLY A 556 -3.34 10.79 29.48
N ILE A 557 -2.22 10.25 28.98
CA ILE A 557 -1.24 9.52 29.81
C ILE A 557 -0.68 10.42 30.90
N PHE A 558 -0.29 11.66 30.55
CA PHE A 558 0.29 12.61 31.49
C PHE A 558 -0.65 12.89 32.67
N PHE A 559 -1.92 13.24 32.39
CA PHE A 559 -2.87 13.54 33.46
C PHE A 559 -3.28 12.31 34.26
N PHE A 560 -3.40 11.15 33.62
CA PHE A 560 -3.64 9.90 34.34
C PHE A 560 -2.48 9.58 35.30
N TRP A 561 -1.24 9.72 34.85
CA TRP A 561 -0.05 9.51 35.66
C TRP A 561 0.04 10.51 36.82
N MET A 562 -0.26 11.78 36.57
CA MET A 562 -0.24 12.80 37.63
C MET A 562 -1.29 12.54 38.73
N GLU A 563 -2.50 12.10 38.37
CA GLU A 563 -3.52 11.72 39.36
C GLU A 563 -3.09 10.51 40.17
N LEU A 564 -2.44 9.53 39.53
CA LEU A 564 -1.89 8.36 40.20
C LEU A 564 -0.75 8.73 41.18
N ASP A 565 0.18 9.61 40.77
CA ASP A 565 1.27 10.11 41.63
C ASP A 565 0.73 10.91 42.82
N SER A 566 -0.26 11.77 42.57
CA SER A 566 -0.95 12.56 43.60
C SER A 566 -1.65 11.65 44.63
N PHE A 567 -2.31 10.58 44.16
CA PHE A 567 -3.02 9.64 45.02
C PHE A 567 -2.09 8.75 45.86
N LEU A 568 -1.03 8.19 45.25
CA LEU A 568 -0.09 7.29 45.93
C LEU A 568 0.87 8.03 46.90
N GLY A 569 1.15 9.31 46.61
CA GLY A 569 2.02 10.15 47.41
C GLY A 569 3.52 9.88 47.22
N LYS A 570 4.35 10.80 47.72
CA LYS A 570 5.81 10.85 47.46
C LYS A 570 6.56 9.57 47.83
N ASN A 571 6.11 8.85 48.86
CA ASN A 571 6.78 7.63 49.35
C ASN A 571 6.71 6.48 48.34
N LEU A 572 5.64 6.39 47.54
CA LEU A 572 5.46 5.32 46.54
C LEU A 572 5.85 5.77 45.13
N ARG A 573 6.28 7.02 44.95
CA ARG A 573 6.68 7.57 43.66
C ARG A 573 7.79 6.77 42.96
N PRO A 574 8.84 6.27 43.63
CA PRO A 574 9.85 5.46 42.96
C PRO A 574 9.27 4.13 42.42
N LEU A 575 8.32 3.53 43.13
CA LEU A 575 7.59 2.35 42.65
C LEU A 575 6.73 2.69 41.42
N LEU A 576 6.05 3.83 41.44
CA LEU A 576 5.28 4.30 40.29
C LEU A 576 6.18 4.56 39.07
N ILE A 577 7.35 5.19 39.27
CA ILE A 577 8.35 5.40 38.22
C ILE A 577 8.82 4.05 37.67
N ALA A 578 9.19 3.10 38.54
CA ALA A 578 9.55 1.74 38.14
C ALA A 578 8.45 1.06 37.31
N ALA A 579 7.19 1.13 37.75
CA ALA A 579 6.04 0.59 37.03
C ALA A 579 5.77 1.31 35.70
N THR A 580 6.16 2.57 35.55
CA THR A 580 6.03 3.36 34.31
C THR A 580 7.17 3.07 33.33
N LEU A 581 8.40 2.82 33.82
CA LEU A 581 9.55 2.51 32.99
C LEU A 581 9.41 1.17 32.24
N LEU A 582 8.76 0.18 32.87
CA LEU A 582 8.50 -1.12 32.24
C LEU A 582 7.72 -1.01 30.91
N PRO A 583 6.49 -0.42 30.87
CA PRO A 583 5.77 -0.25 29.61
C PRO A 583 6.47 0.75 28.68
N LEU A 584 7.17 1.77 29.19
CA LEU A 584 7.94 2.69 28.34
C LEU A 584 9.10 2.00 27.61
N ALA A 585 9.69 0.95 28.19
CA ALA A 585 10.71 0.14 27.53
C ALA A 585 10.10 -0.97 26.66
N TRP A 586 9.00 -1.59 27.11
CA TRP A 586 8.33 -2.67 26.39
C TRP A 586 7.59 -2.19 25.14
N LEU A 587 6.91 -1.03 25.18
CA LEU A 587 6.12 -0.51 24.05
C LEU A 587 6.95 -0.29 22.77
N PRO A 588 8.13 0.36 22.82
CA PRO A 588 9.01 0.44 21.65
C PRO A 588 9.35 -0.92 21.06
N LEU A 589 9.75 -1.88 21.91
CA LEU A 589 10.13 -3.22 21.47
C LEU A 589 8.95 -3.98 20.86
N ALA A 590 7.76 -3.87 21.48
CA ALA A 590 6.53 -4.47 20.97
C ALA A 590 6.10 -3.85 19.62
N ASN A 591 6.16 -2.53 19.48
CA ASN A 591 5.81 -1.86 18.22
C ASN A 591 6.82 -2.18 17.11
N LEU A 592 8.12 -2.26 17.43
CA LEU A 592 9.14 -2.71 16.47
C LEU A 592 8.93 -4.17 16.06
N TYR A 593 8.63 -5.07 17.01
CA TYR A 593 8.25 -6.44 16.69
C TYR A 593 7.06 -6.48 15.71
N ILE A 594 6.00 -5.73 16.00
CA ILE A 594 4.80 -5.68 15.16
C ILE A 594 5.17 -5.18 13.75
N TYR A 595 5.96 -4.12 13.63
CA TYR A 595 6.40 -3.62 12.32
C TYR A 595 7.19 -4.69 11.55
N PHE A 596 8.22 -5.28 12.16
CA PHE A 596 9.12 -6.22 11.47
C PHE A 596 8.53 -7.61 11.23
N ASN A 597 7.44 -7.99 11.92
CA ASN A 597 6.92 -9.36 11.89
C ASN A 597 5.43 -9.50 11.58
N GLU A 598 4.62 -8.46 11.77
CA GLU A 598 3.15 -8.52 11.57
C GLU A 598 2.64 -7.63 10.43
N VAL A 599 3.38 -6.58 10.03
CA VAL A 599 3.00 -5.77 8.86
C VAL A 599 3.25 -6.61 7.61
N SER A 600 2.20 -6.84 6.83
CA SER A 600 2.29 -7.68 5.64
C SER A 600 2.94 -6.93 4.47
N ASP A 601 3.59 -7.70 3.63
CA ASP A 601 4.18 -7.27 2.38
C ASP A 601 3.49 -8.06 1.26
N ASN A 602 2.70 -7.39 0.43
CA ASN A 602 1.86 -8.05 -0.56
C ASN A 602 2.70 -8.70 -1.67
N THR A 603 2.18 -9.75 -2.31
CA THR A 603 2.91 -10.55 -3.31
C THR A 603 3.34 -9.74 -4.53
N ASP A 604 2.48 -8.84 -5.01
CA ASP A 604 2.76 -7.92 -6.12
C ASP A 604 4.03 -7.09 -5.87
N ARG A 605 4.24 -6.66 -4.63
CA ARG A 605 5.44 -5.90 -4.26
C ARG A 605 6.69 -6.74 -4.23
N GLN A 606 6.57 -7.98 -3.77
CA GLN A 606 7.67 -8.93 -3.72
C GLN A 606 8.11 -9.29 -5.14
N MET A 607 7.15 -9.46 -6.07
CA MET A 607 7.42 -9.65 -7.50
C MET A 607 8.23 -8.48 -8.08
N ARG A 608 7.79 -7.23 -7.88
CA ARG A 608 8.55 -6.04 -8.32
C ARG A 608 9.98 -6.01 -7.81
N ARG A 609 10.16 -6.35 -6.54
CA ARG A 609 11.50 -6.41 -5.92
C ARG A 609 12.36 -7.48 -6.59
N GLU A 610 11.79 -8.66 -6.82
CA GLU A 610 12.50 -9.79 -7.41
C GLU A 610 12.92 -9.52 -8.86
N ILE A 611 12.05 -8.89 -9.67
CA ILE A 611 12.41 -8.41 -11.03
C ILE A 611 13.64 -7.50 -10.95
N GLY A 612 13.62 -6.49 -10.06
CA GLY A 612 14.74 -5.58 -9.89
C GLY A 612 16.02 -6.28 -9.40
N GLU A 613 15.92 -7.22 -8.47
CA GLU A 613 17.08 -7.98 -7.98
C GLU A 613 17.70 -8.87 -9.06
N PHE A 614 16.88 -9.54 -9.88
CA PHE A 614 17.40 -10.27 -11.05
C PHE A 614 18.00 -9.30 -12.07
N ALA A 615 17.34 -8.20 -12.40
CA ALA A 615 17.87 -7.19 -13.30
C ALA A 615 19.23 -6.65 -12.83
N ALA A 616 19.41 -6.37 -11.54
CA ALA A 616 20.71 -5.98 -10.99
C ALA A 616 21.78 -7.08 -11.10
N GLN A 617 21.40 -8.35 -10.96
CA GLN A 617 22.36 -9.46 -11.08
C GLN A 617 22.75 -9.76 -12.53
N ILE A 618 21.89 -9.43 -13.48
CA ILE A 618 22.08 -9.65 -14.93
C ILE A 618 22.79 -8.46 -15.58
N ALA A 619 22.55 -7.24 -15.06
CA ALA A 619 23.07 -6.00 -15.63
C ALA A 619 24.59 -5.99 -15.71
N ASP A 620 25.08 -6.17 -16.93
CA ASP A 620 26.48 -6.14 -17.33
C ASP A 620 26.58 -5.60 -18.76
N GLU A 621 27.73 -5.04 -19.14
CA GLU A 621 27.89 -4.38 -20.43
C GLU A 621 27.91 -5.34 -21.63
N GLU A 622 28.13 -6.65 -21.41
CA GLU A 622 28.25 -7.68 -22.45
C GLU A 622 27.04 -8.63 -22.50
N THR A 623 26.05 -8.38 -21.63
CA THR A 623 24.91 -9.28 -21.40
C THR A 623 23.60 -8.66 -21.88
N LEU A 624 22.83 -9.40 -22.67
CA LEU A 624 21.48 -9.00 -23.10
C LEU A 624 20.42 -9.73 -22.27
N LEU A 625 19.51 -8.96 -21.66
CA LEU A 625 18.34 -9.47 -20.95
C LEU A 625 17.13 -9.59 -21.89
N LEU A 626 16.63 -10.80 -22.07
CA LEU A 626 15.43 -11.10 -22.83
C LEU A 626 14.25 -11.36 -21.88
N LEU A 627 13.13 -10.70 -22.14
CA LEU A 627 11.90 -10.77 -21.37
C LEU A 627 10.79 -11.35 -22.26
N PRO A 628 10.60 -12.68 -22.29
CA PRO A 628 9.54 -13.30 -23.08
C PRO A 628 8.20 -13.00 -22.42
N ALA A 629 7.51 -12.00 -22.95
CA ALA A 629 6.21 -11.55 -22.49
C ALA A 629 5.43 -11.05 -23.70
N VAL A 630 4.16 -11.42 -23.80
CA VAL A 630 3.29 -10.89 -24.85
C VAL A 630 3.29 -9.36 -24.77
N PRO A 631 3.72 -8.63 -25.81
CA PRO A 631 3.83 -7.18 -25.74
C PRO A 631 2.48 -6.55 -25.36
N SER A 632 2.53 -5.57 -24.45
CA SER A 632 1.34 -4.87 -23.91
C SER A 632 0.35 -5.73 -23.11
N ALA A 633 0.61 -7.02 -22.91
CA ALA A 633 -0.20 -7.83 -22.01
C ALA A 633 -0.05 -7.33 -20.56
N ASN A 634 -1.11 -7.49 -19.77
CA ASN A 634 -1.15 -7.09 -18.35
C ASN A 634 -0.37 -8.08 -17.46
N THR A 635 0.93 -8.23 -17.71
CA THR A 635 1.84 -9.11 -16.97
C THR A 635 2.82 -8.30 -16.11
N ALA A 636 3.36 -8.91 -15.06
CA ALA A 636 4.31 -8.24 -14.19
C ALA A 636 5.60 -7.80 -14.89
N LEU A 637 6.09 -8.59 -15.87
CA LEU A 637 7.29 -8.24 -16.63
C LEU A 637 7.08 -6.97 -17.47
N ASN A 638 5.91 -6.80 -18.08
CA ASN A 638 5.57 -5.60 -18.87
C ASN A 638 5.30 -4.38 -18.00
N ASN A 639 4.62 -4.56 -16.88
CA ASN A 639 4.13 -3.45 -16.06
C ASN A 639 5.19 -2.80 -15.15
N GLU A 640 6.30 -3.50 -14.88
CA GLU A 640 7.24 -3.14 -13.83
C GLU A 640 8.64 -2.74 -14.35
N TYR A 641 8.71 -2.27 -15.61
CA TYR A 641 9.95 -1.87 -16.29
C TYR A 641 10.75 -0.81 -15.51
N GLN A 642 10.08 0.09 -14.78
CA GLN A 642 10.76 1.13 -13.99
C GLN A 642 11.71 0.55 -12.95
N MET A 643 11.33 -0.57 -12.32
CA MET A 643 12.17 -1.23 -11.32
C MET A 643 13.24 -2.11 -11.96
N LEU A 644 12.98 -2.65 -13.14
CA LEU A 644 14.02 -3.29 -13.94
C LEU A 644 15.13 -2.28 -14.26
N GLU A 645 14.78 -1.16 -14.90
CA GLU A 645 15.73 -0.13 -15.30
C GLU A 645 16.47 0.50 -14.13
N LEU A 646 15.76 0.85 -13.05
CA LEU A 646 16.37 1.46 -11.86
C LEU A 646 17.48 0.58 -11.25
N TYR A 647 17.32 -0.75 -11.30
CA TYR A 647 18.30 -1.68 -10.76
C TYR A 647 19.44 -1.94 -11.75
N MET A 648 19.16 -1.95 -13.05
CA MET A 648 20.20 -2.01 -14.08
C MET A 648 21.14 -0.79 -14.00
N LEU A 649 20.60 0.42 -13.82
CA LEU A 649 21.36 1.67 -13.63
C LEU A 649 22.32 1.64 -12.43
N GLY A 650 22.17 0.67 -11.52
CA GLY A 650 23.12 0.44 -10.44
C GLY A 650 24.45 -0.18 -10.89
N ASN A 651 24.47 -0.85 -12.04
CA ASN A 651 25.60 -1.62 -12.54
C ASN A 651 26.04 -1.24 -13.97
N ILE A 652 25.15 -0.72 -14.80
CA ILE A 652 25.45 -0.25 -16.16
C ILE A 652 25.24 1.26 -16.31
N PRO A 653 26.01 1.93 -17.19
CA PRO A 653 25.84 3.36 -17.42
C PRO A 653 24.54 3.65 -18.18
N PRO A 654 23.89 4.82 -17.97
CA PRO A 654 22.59 5.14 -18.57
C PRO A 654 22.57 5.03 -20.09
N GLU A 655 23.67 5.38 -20.78
CA GLU A 655 23.76 5.35 -22.24
C GLU A 655 23.64 3.95 -22.83
N LYS A 656 23.81 2.90 -22.01
CA LYS A 656 23.71 1.49 -22.44
C LYS A 656 22.38 0.84 -22.07
N LEU A 657 21.52 1.50 -21.29
CA LEU A 657 20.31 0.90 -20.73
C LEU A 657 19.35 0.36 -21.80
N GLU A 658 19.01 1.17 -22.81
CA GLU A 658 18.07 0.83 -23.88
C GLU A 658 18.54 -0.38 -24.73
N GLY A 659 19.85 -0.62 -24.79
CA GLY A 659 20.44 -1.76 -25.51
C GLY A 659 20.66 -3.02 -24.66
N SER A 660 20.39 -2.95 -23.35
CA SER A 660 20.72 -4.04 -22.41
C SER A 660 19.56 -4.99 -22.12
N TYR A 661 18.33 -4.64 -22.53
CA TYR A 661 17.16 -5.50 -22.34
C TYR A 661 16.16 -5.39 -23.51
N ARG A 662 15.38 -6.43 -23.76
CA ARG A 662 14.32 -6.47 -24.78
C ARG A 662 13.12 -7.29 -24.35
N TYR A 663 11.92 -6.78 -24.64
CA TYR A 663 10.68 -7.53 -24.59
C TYR A 663 10.46 -8.26 -25.91
N ILE A 664 10.04 -9.52 -25.84
CA ILE A 664 9.84 -10.37 -27.01
C ILE A 664 8.61 -11.23 -26.79
N ALA A 665 7.85 -11.50 -27.85
CA ALA A 665 6.80 -12.52 -27.78
C ALA A 665 7.45 -13.87 -27.43
N PRO A 666 6.81 -14.70 -26.58
CA PRO A 666 7.38 -15.98 -26.19
C PRO A 666 7.70 -16.91 -27.39
N ASP A 667 6.89 -16.85 -28.45
CA ASP A 667 7.09 -17.60 -29.71
C ASP A 667 8.35 -17.17 -30.48
N ASP A 668 8.75 -15.89 -30.37
CA ASP A 668 9.91 -15.33 -31.07
C ASP A 668 11.22 -15.46 -30.28
N LEU A 669 11.17 -15.97 -29.04
CA LEU A 669 12.30 -15.98 -28.11
C LEU A 669 13.53 -16.69 -28.70
N LEU A 670 13.37 -17.89 -29.25
CA LEU A 670 14.50 -18.67 -29.76
C LEU A 670 15.13 -18.03 -31.01
N ASN A 671 14.30 -17.40 -31.86
CA ASN A 671 14.77 -16.64 -33.03
C ASN A 671 15.58 -15.42 -32.59
N GLU A 672 15.10 -14.66 -31.59
CA GLU A 672 15.85 -13.50 -31.08
C GLU A 672 17.18 -13.92 -30.45
N ILE A 673 17.24 -15.03 -29.70
CA ILE A 673 18.52 -15.56 -29.17
C ILE A 673 19.49 -15.85 -30.33
N HIS A 674 19.00 -16.44 -31.43
CA HIS A 674 19.83 -16.72 -32.60
C HIS A 674 20.35 -15.45 -33.28
N LEU A 675 19.52 -14.42 -33.41
CA LEU A 675 19.90 -13.13 -34.00
C LEU A 675 20.94 -12.40 -33.14
N GLN A 676 20.82 -12.50 -31.83
CA GLN A 676 21.66 -11.75 -30.89
C GLN A 676 23.00 -12.43 -30.57
N LYS A 677 23.19 -13.69 -30.97
CA LYS A 677 24.41 -14.49 -30.67
C LYS A 677 25.72 -13.85 -31.13
N ASP A 678 25.67 -13.00 -32.16
CA ASP A 678 26.85 -12.35 -32.74
C ASP A 678 27.16 -10.99 -32.11
N PHE A 679 26.17 -10.38 -31.45
CA PHE A 679 26.25 -9.05 -30.86
C PHE A 679 26.53 -9.07 -29.35
N HIS A 680 26.13 -10.14 -28.66
CA HIS A 680 26.29 -10.29 -27.21
C HIS A 680 27.05 -11.57 -26.85
N GLU A 681 27.90 -11.50 -25.82
CA GLU A 681 28.63 -12.68 -25.34
C GLU A 681 27.73 -13.57 -24.48
N ASN A 682 26.88 -12.93 -23.66
CA ASN A 682 25.98 -13.60 -22.74
C ASN A 682 24.53 -13.18 -23.03
N ILE A 683 23.61 -14.15 -22.95
CA ILE A 683 22.17 -13.91 -23.06
C ILE A 683 21.50 -14.49 -21.83
N GLU A 684 20.65 -13.68 -21.22
CA GLU A 684 19.90 -14.05 -20.03
C GLU A 684 18.41 -13.87 -20.25
N ILE A 685 17.63 -14.86 -19.86
CA ILE A 685 16.18 -14.87 -20.05
C ILE A 685 15.52 -14.85 -18.67
N LEU A 686 14.65 -13.87 -18.44
CA LEU A 686 13.85 -13.78 -17.21
C LEU A 686 12.37 -13.94 -17.56
N PHE A 687 11.74 -15.00 -17.07
CA PHE A 687 10.36 -15.33 -17.42
C PHE A 687 9.53 -15.77 -16.20
N ASP A 688 8.21 -15.62 -16.30
CA ASP A 688 7.26 -16.07 -15.30
C ASP A 688 6.83 -17.51 -15.63
N GLN A 689 7.21 -18.47 -14.78
CA GLN A 689 6.91 -19.88 -15.00
C GLN A 689 5.42 -20.20 -14.83
N GLY A 690 4.67 -19.38 -14.09
CA GLY A 690 3.23 -19.54 -13.94
C GLY A 690 2.45 -19.13 -15.19
N GLU A 691 2.95 -18.13 -15.92
CA GLU A 691 2.31 -17.59 -17.13
C GLU A 691 2.83 -18.24 -18.43
N THR A 692 4.11 -18.63 -18.47
CA THR A 692 4.78 -19.14 -19.68
C THR A 692 5.59 -20.42 -19.40
N PRO A 693 4.94 -21.51 -18.95
CA PRO A 693 5.64 -22.74 -18.59
C PRO A 693 6.41 -23.36 -19.77
N GLU A 694 5.96 -23.16 -21.01
CA GLU A 694 6.58 -23.71 -22.23
C GLU A 694 7.99 -23.14 -22.48
N VAL A 695 8.27 -21.90 -22.05
CA VAL A 695 9.58 -21.24 -22.21
C VAL A 695 10.69 -22.07 -21.55
N ALA A 696 10.43 -22.58 -20.34
CA ALA A 696 11.42 -23.34 -19.58
C ALA A 696 11.82 -24.64 -20.30
N ASP A 697 10.85 -25.33 -20.90
CA ASP A 697 11.08 -26.61 -21.56
C ASP A 697 11.80 -26.42 -22.89
N ALA A 698 11.43 -25.39 -23.67
CA ALA A 698 12.11 -25.01 -24.90
C ALA A 698 13.58 -24.63 -24.66
N LEU A 699 13.87 -23.79 -23.66
CA LEU A 699 15.24 -23.36 -23.35
C LEU A 699 16.12 -24.53 -22.88
N ARG A 700 15.60 -25.46 -22.07
CA ARG A 700 16.34 -26.65 -21.63
C ARG A 700 16.64 -27.61 -22.78
N ALA A 701 15.74 -27.74 -23.75
CA ALA A 701 15.94 -28.57 -24.92
C ALA A 701 17.02 -27.98 -25.85
N CYS A 702 16.95 -26.67 -26.13
CA CYS A 702 17.85 -26.03 -27.10
C CYS A 702 19.21 -25.61 -26.54
N TYR A 703 19.30 -25.32 -25.24
CA TYR A 703 20.52 -24.88 -24.57
C TYR A 703 20.81 -25.73 -23.32
N PRO A 704 21.22 -27.00 -23.49
CA PRO A 704 21.39 -27.94 -22.37
C PRO A 704 22.50 -27.54 -21.38
N THR A 705 23.43 -26.67 -21.79
CA THR A 705 24.47 -26.12 -20.91
C THR A 705 24.01 -24.87 -20.13
N GLY A 706 22.81 -24.37 -20.39
CA GLY A 706 22.25 -23.21 -19.71
C GLY A 706 22.05 -23.46 -18.22
N LYS A 707 22.30 -22.43 -17.41
CA LYS A 707 22.11 -22.49 -15.95
C LYS A 707 20.75 -21.89 -15.59
N VAL A 708 20.03 -22.55 -14.69
CA VAL A 708 18.75 -22.07 -14.18
C VAL A 708 18.91 -21.59 -12.75
N ALA A 709 18.40 -20.39 -12.46
CA ALA A 709 18.23 -19.87 -11.13
C ALA A 709 16.73 -19.62 -10.88
N GLU A 710 16.15 -20.39 -9.97
CA GLU A 710 14.74 -20.25 -9.59
C GLU A 710 14.58 -19.17 -8.53
N GLY A 711 13.77 -18.17 -8.84
CA GLY A 711 13.25 -17.20 -7.88
C GLY A 711 11.97 -17.71 -7.22
N LYS A 712 11.28 -16.83 -6.51
CA LYS A 712 9.98 -17.15 -5.92
C LYS A 712 8.85 -16.98 -6.94
N PHE A 713 8.98 -16.02 -7.85
CA PHE A 713 7.99 -15.72 -8.88
C PHE A 713 8.57 -15.88 -10.29
N PHE A 714 9.84 -15.55 -10.49
CA PHE A 714 10.46 -15.57 -11.81
C PHE A 714 11.59 -16.60 -11.88
N THR A 715 11.81 -17.13 -13.08
CA THR A 715 12.94 -18.00 -13.37
C THR A 715 13.91 -17.28 -14.28
N ARG A 716 15.19 -17.34 -13.92
CA ARG A 716 16.31 -16.83 -14.70
C ARG A 716 17.01 -18.00 -15.40
N PHE A 717 17.17 -17.92 -16.71
CA PHE A 717 17.93 -18.86 -17.53
C PHE A 717 19.14 -18.15 -18.15
N GLN A 718 20.34 -18.64 -17.85
CA GLN A 718 21.59 -18.00 -18.24
C GLN A 718 22.32 -18.83 -19.30
N ILE A 719 22.66 -18.18 -20.42
CA ILE A 719 23.47 -18.74 -21.49
C ILE A 719 24.80 -17.97 -21.54
N GLU A 720 25.82 -18.52 -20.90
CA GLU A 720 27.18 -17.98 -20.93
C GLU A 720 27.88 -18.34 -22.23
N ASN A 721 28.56 -17.37 -22.85
CA ASN A 721 29.30 -17.55 -24.11
C ASN A 721 28.45 -18.27 -25.17
N ILE A 722 27.40 -17.58 -25.63
CA ILE A 722 26.38 -18.08 -26.57
C ILE A 722 26.99 -18.73 -27.82
N LYS A 723 28.14 -18.24 -28.30
CA LYS A 723 28.86 -18.80 -29.46
C LYS A 723 29.38 -20.22 -29.23
N SER A 724 29.68 -20.56 -27.98
CA SER A 724 30.21 -21.86 -27.56
C SER A 724 29.19 -22.77 -26.87
N ALA A 725 28.00 -22.25 -26.55
CA ALA A 725 27.00 -22.93 -25.73
C ALA A 725 26.44 -24.23 -26.34
N GLY A 726 26.70 -24.50 -27.63
CA GLY A 726 26.23 -25.70 -28.31
C GLY A 726 24.70 -25.68 -28.47
N ILE A 727 24.22 -25.33 -29.65
CA ILE A 727 22.79 -25.26 -29.92
C ILE A 727 22.28 -26.70 -30.14
N GLY A 728 21.46 -27.19 -29.21
CA GLY A 728 20.81 -28.51 -29.28
C GLY A 728 19.61 -28.55 -30.24
N CYS A 729 19.21 -27.40 -30.76
CA CYS A 729 18.14 -27.21 -31.73
C CYS A 729 18.68 -26.62 -33.04
N ALA A 730 18.06 -26.94 -34.17
CA ALA A 730 18.31 -26.23 -35.42
C ALA A 730 17.42 -24.99 -35.49
N SER A 731 17.99 -23.85 -35.90
CA SER A 731 17.19 -22.71 -36.38
C SER A 731 17.04 -22.93 -37.88
N ALA A 732 15.85 -23.34 -38.29
CA ALA A 732 15.50 -23.50 -39.68
C ALA A 732 14.17 -22.79 -39.92
N SER A 733 14.11 -21.97 -40.97
CA SER A 733 12.89 -21.29 -41.41
C SER A 733 12.51 -21.85 -42.77
N LEU A 734 11.24 -22.24 -42.93
CA LEU A 734 10.72 -22.71 -44.21
C LEU A 734 9.76 -21.65 -44.75
N ARG A 735 9.91 -21.27 -46.00
CA ARG A 735 9.03 -20.33 -46.68
C ARG A 735 8.58 -20.92 -48.00
N ILE A 736 7.32 -20.68 -48.35
CA ILE A 736 6.78 -20.98 -49.67
C ILE A 736 6.17 -19.74 -50.31
N GLU A 737 6.32 -19.65 -51.63
CA GLU A 737 5.72 -18.62 -52.47
C GLU A 737 5.04 -19.27 -53.67
N GLU A 738 4.00 -18.62 -54.21
CA GLU A 738 3.36 -19.06 -55.45
C GLU A 738 4.31 -18.82 -56.63
N ASP A 739 4.50 -19.84 -57.47
CA ASP A 739 5.32 -19.79 -58.68
C ASP A 739 4.44 -20.03 -59.94
N GLU A 740 4.98 -19.78 -61.12
CA GLU A 740 4.25 -19.95 -62.37
C GLU A 740 3.89 -21.43 -62.63
N ASN A 741 2.76 -21.67 -63.32
CA ASN A 741 2.29 -23.01 -63.73
C ASN A 741 1.97 -24.00 -62.58
N ASN A 742 1.02 -23.67 -61.71
CA ASN A 742 0.52 -24.57 -60.65
C ASN A 742 1.66 -25.14 -59.78
N SER A 743 2.67 -24.32 -59.50
CA SER A 743 3.83 -24.72 -58.70
C SER A 743 4.04 -23.75 -57.53
N ILE A 744 4.71 -24.24 -56.50
CA ILE A 744 5.15 -23.42 -55.37
C ILE A 744 6.66 -23.47 -55.29
N TYR A 745 7.29 -22.34 -55.01
CA TYR A 745 8.71 -22.29 -54.71
C TYR A 745 8.89 -22.40 -53.20
N TRP A 746 9.72 -23.32 -52.72
CA TRP A 746 10.06 -23.42 -51.30
C TRP A 746 11.52 -23.02 -51.07
N GLU A 747 11.77 -22.44 -49.92
CA GLU A 747 13.08 -22.04 -49.43
C GLU A 747 13.19 -22.40 -47.94
N LEU A 748 14.21 -23.18 -47.59
CA LEU A 748 14.57 -23.63 -46.25
C LEU A 748 15.92 -23.01 -45.88
N GLU A 749 15.92 -22.06 -44.95
CA GLU A 749 17.15 -21.53 -44.38
C GLU A 749 17.63 -22.43 -43.23
N GLY A 750 18.95 -22.53 -43.04
CA GLY A 750 19.55 -23.19 -41.87
C GLY A 750 19.87 -24.68 -42.00
N GLU A 751 19.09 -25.46 -42.77
CA GLU A 751 19.25 -26.91 -42.95
C GLU A 751 19.09 -27.34 -44.43
N GLU A 752 19.39 -28.61 -44.74
CA GLU A 752 19.08 -29.23 -46.04
C GLU A 752 18.14 -30.42 -45.84
N THR A 753 17.13 -30.52 -46.68
CA THR A 753 16.19 -31.65 -46.64
C THR A 753 16.20 -32.46 -47.92
N GLN A 754 15.90 -33.75 -47.81
CA GLN A 754 15.60 -34.64 -48.94
C GLN A 754 14.10 -34.85 -49.13
N GLU A 755 13.26 -34.31 -48.25
CA GLU A 755 11.83 -34.49 -48.29
C GLU A 755 11.11 -33.20 -47.87
N VAL A 756 10.20 -32.74 -48.71
CA VAL A 756 9.30 -31.63 -48.41
C VAL A 756 7.88 -32.17 -48.56
N SER A 757 7.12 -32.13 -47.47
CA SER A 757 5.70 -32.46 -47.51
C SER A 757 4.90 -31.18 -47.71
N VAL A 758 4.02 -31.12 -48.70
CA VAL A 758 3.14 -29.98 -48.93
C VAL A 758 1.73 -30.43 -48.64
N SER A 759 1.13 -29.83 -47.62
CA SER A 759 -0.28 -30.02 -47.30
C SER A 759 -1.06 -28.88 -47.91
N CYS A 760 -1.91 -29.21 -48.88
CA CYS A 760 -2.84 -28.27 -49.47
C CYS A 760 -4.26 -28.65 -49.04
N GLU A 761 -5.04 -27.67 -48.66
CA GLU A 761 -6.41 -27.86 -48.28
C GLU A 761 -7.29 -27.10 -49.26
N ARG A 762 -8.26 -27.79 -49.86
CA ARG A 762 -9.15 -27.20 -50.86
C ARG A 762 -10.25 -26.43 -50.17
N ARG A 763 -10.52 -25.19 -50.57
CA ARG A 763 -11.64 -24.43 -50.00
C ARG A 763 -12.96 -25.18 -50.26
N ALA A 764 -13.68 -25.51 -49.20
CA ALA A 764 -14.96 -26.22 -49.30
C ALA A 764 -16.12 -25.21 -49.40
N SER A 765 -16.79 -25.17 -50.56
CA SER A 765 -18.07 -24.49 -50.81
C SER A 765 -18.11 -22.94 -50.72
N ASP A 766 -19.22 -22.37 -51.21
CA ASP A 766 -19.50 -20.93 -51.26
C ASP A 766 -19.91 -20.41 -49.87
N PHE A 767 -18.94 -19.92 -49.09
CA PHE A 767 -19.15 -19.13 -47.87
C PHE A 767 -18.55 -17.73 -48.03
N LEU A 768 -19.05 -16.78 -47.25
CA LEU A 768 -18.45 -15.46 -47.13
C LEU A 768 -17.73 -15.35 -45.79
N TRP A 769 -16.46 -14.96 -45.83
CA TRP A 769 -15.63 -14.72 -44.66
C TRP A 769 -15.38 -13.22 -44.47
N LEU A 770 -15.61 -12.72 -43.27
CA LEU A 770 -15.41 -11.33 -42.90
C LEU A 770 -14.52 -11.26 -41.66
N GLU A 771 -13.34 -10.66 -41.81
CA GLU A 771 -12.46 -10.36 -40.68
C GLU A 771 -12.94 -9.11 -39.96
N ALA A 772 -13.03 -9.18 -38.63
CA ALA A 772 -13.66 -8.14 -37.83
C ALA A 772 -12.88 -6.82 -37.83
N GLU A 773 -11.55 -6.87 -37.96
CA GLU A 773 -10.70 -5.69 -38.08
C GLU A 773 -10.87 -4.94 -39.41
N ASN A 774 -11.38 -5.62 -40.45
CA ASN A 774 -11.69 -5.03 -41.75
C ASN A 774 -13.09 -4.41 -41.81
N LEU A 775 -13.89 -4.55 -40.75
CA LEU A 775 -15.20 -3.93 -40.64
C LEU A 775 -15.10 -2.44 -40.33
N PHE A 776 -16.12 -1.69 -40.75
CA PHE A 776 -16.25 -0.30 -40.33
C PHE A 776 -16.62 -0.23 -38.84
N MET A 777 -15.65 0.18 -38.01
CA MET A 777 -15.83 0.25 -36.55
C MET A 777 -16.83 1.35 -36.15
N SER A 778 -17.94 0.94 -35.51
CA SER A 778 -18.87 1.86 -34.86
C SER A 778 -18.23 2.54 -33.65
N PRO A 779 -18.70 3.74 -33.22
CA PRO A 779 -18.18 4.40 -32.01
C PRO A 779 -18.18 3.47 -30.80
N GLY A 780 -17.02 3.36 -30.14
CA GLY A 780 -16.80 2.44 -29.01
C GLY A 780 -16.06 1.15 -29.39
N TRP A 781 -16.07 0.75 -30.67
CA TRP A 781 -15.31 -0.39 -31.16
C TRP A 781 -13.94 0.05 -31.69
N GLN A 782 -12.92 -0.79 -31.52
CA GLN A 782 -11.58 -0.58 -32.07
C GLN A 782 -10.88 -1.90 -32.38
N THR A 783 -9.95 -1.87 -33.33
CA THR A 783 -9.04 -2.99 -33.60
C THR A 783 -8.05 -3.15 -32.43
N GLU A 784 -7.77 -4.40 -32.07
CA GLU A 784 -6.96 -4.78 -30.92
C GLU A 784 -6.12 -6.02 -31.20
N ILE A 785 -4.99 -6.15 -30.50
CA ILE A 785 -4.04 -7.29 -30.61
C ILE A 785 -3.51 -7.78 -29.26
N SER A 786 -3.80 -7.08 -28.15
CA SER A 786 -3.07 -7.28 -26.87
C SER A 786 -3.81 -8.10 -25.81
N PHE A 787 -5.08 -8.44 -26.02
CA PHE A 787 -5.94 -9.05 -24.99
C PHE A 787 -6.24 -10.54 -25.14
N ALA A 788 -6.00 -11.11 -26.31
CA ALA A 788 -6.20 -12.52 -26.62
C ALA A 788 -5.17 -12.94 -27.68
N SER A 789 -4.61 -14.14 -27.58
CA SER A 789 -3.77 -14.76 -28.61
C SER A 789 -4.58 -15.70 -29.51
N GLY A 790 -4.07 -16.09 -30.68
CA GLY A 790 -4.74 -17.07 -31.57
C GLY A 790 -5.91 -16.53 -32.41
N TRP A 791 -5.98 -15.21 -32.59
CA TRP A 791 -6.88 -14.55 -33.54
C TRP A 791 -6.38 -14.71 -34.99
N MET A 792 -7.24 -14.48 -35.97
CA MET A 792 -6.88 -14.56 -37.39
C MET A 792 -6.68 -13.17 -37.99
N GLY A 793 -5.87 -13.06 -39.04
CA GLY A 793 -5.62 -11.78 -39.69
C GLY A 793 -4.68 -10.85 -38.92
N THR A 794 -4.99 -9.55 -38.89
CA THR A 794 -4.08 -8.51 -38.37
C THR A 794 -4.52 -7.94 -37.02
N GLY A 795 -5.69 -8.32 -36.52
CA GLY A 795 -6.22 -7.93 -35.22
C GLY A 795 -7.66 -8.41 -35.07
N PHE A 796 -8.32 -8.03 -33.98
CA PHE A 796 -9.73 -8.34 -33.73
C PHE A 796 -10.49 -7.11 -33.25
N ALA A 797 -11.82 -7.12 -33.37
CA ALA A 797 -12.67 -6.05 -32.89
C ALA A 797 -12.89 -6.17 -31.38
N ARG A 798 -12.58 -5.10 -30.66
CA ARG A 798 -12.79 -4.96 -29.22
C ARG A 798 -13.90 -3.95 -28.93
N ASP A 799 -14.78 -4.30 -27.99
CA ASP A 799 -15.78 -3.38 -27.47
C ASP A 799 -15.22 -2.45 -26.36
N ASN A 800 -15.81 -1.27 -26.20
CA ASN A 800 -15.66 -0.44 -25.00
C ASN A 800 -17.01 -0.22 -24.32
N TYR A 801 -16.99 0.19 -23.05
CA TYR A 801 -18.21 0.57 -22.34
C TYR A 801 -19.01 1.64 -23.10
N GLY A 802 -20.31 1.39 -23.32
CA GLY A 802 -21.20 2.30 -24.05
C GLY A 802 -21.05 2.25 -25.57
N SER A 803 -20.48 1.17 -26.14
CA SER A 803 -20.33 1.01 -27.58
C SER A 803 -21.66 1.07 -28.32
N ALA A 804 -21.69 1.79 -29.44
CA ALA A 804 -22.79 1.71 -30.38
C ALA A 804 -22.80 0.34 -31.09
N PRO A 805 -23.95 -0.13 -31.62
CA PRO A 805 -23.99 -1.38 -32.36
C PRO A 805 -23.02 -1.39 -33.54
N LEU A 806 -22.18 -2.42 -33.63
CA LEU A 806 -21.24 -2.62 -34.75
C LEU A 806 -22.05 -3.04 -35.97
N ARG A 807 -22.12 -2.18 -37.01
CA ARG A 807 -22.96 -2.42 -38.19
C ARG A 807 -22.17 -3.00 -39.33
N ILE A 808 -22.73 -4.00 -39.98
CA ILE A 808 -22.10 -4.72 -41.08
C ILE A 808 -23.12 -4.80 -42.21
N LYS A 809 -22.69 -4.36 -43.40
CA LYS A 809 -23.51 -4.35 -44.60
C LYS A 809 -22.85 -5.24 -45.64
N GLN A 810 -23.60 -6.24 -46.10
CA GLN A 810 -23.11 -7.15 -47.12
C GLN A 810 -24.13 -7.33 -48.22
N ASN A 811 -23.68 -7.17 -49.45
CA ASN A 811 -24.48 -7.52 -50.62
C ASN A 811 -24.38 -9.04 -50.82
N THR A 812 -25.49 -9.74 -50.66
CA THR A 812 -25.56 -11.17 -50.92
C THR A 812 -26.50 -11.41 -52.10
N GLU A 813 -25.99 -11.96 -53.20
CA GLU A 813 -26.82 -12.35 -54.37
C GLU A 813 -27.70 -13.58 -54.09
N ILE A 814 -27.83 -13.96 -52.82
CA ILE A 814 -28.34 -15.23 -52.36
C ILE A 814 -29.67 -14.99 -51.64
N SER A 815 -30.78 -15.42 -52.24
CA SER A 815 -32.11 -15.46 -51.60
C SER A 815 -32.37 -16.88 -51.08
N GLN A 816 -31.78 -17.22 -49.92
CA GLN A 816 -31.93 -18.52 -49.24
C GLN A 816 -31.70 -18.40 -47.72
N ASP A 817 -32.03 -19.46 -46.96
CA ASP A 817 -31.70 -19.52 -45.53
C ASP A 817 -30.18 -19.62 -45.33
N VAL A 818 -29.62 -18.70 -44.54
CA VAL A 818 -28.18 -18.67 -44.20
C VAL A 818 -27.94 -18.88 -42.71
N TYR A 819 -26.75 -19.34 -42.39
CA TYR A 819 -26.23 -19.50 -41.04
C TYR A 819 -25.03 -18.56 -40.88
N VAL A 820 -25.02 -17.81 -39.78
CA VAL A 820 -23.94 -16.90 -39.44
C VAL A 820 -23.15 -17.49 -38.28
N TRP A 821 -21.85 -17.61 -38.46
CA TRP A 821 -20.93 -18.03 -37.41
C TRP A 821 -20.13 -16.83 -36.95
N VAL A 822 -20.03 -16.64 -35.64
CA VAL A 822 -19.26 -15.55 -35.04
C VAL A 822 -18.18 -16.15 -34.15
N ARG A 823 -16.91 -15.85 -34.44
CA ARG A 823 -15.79 -16.19 -33.59
C ARG A 823 -15.61 -15.10 -32.54
N HIS A 824 -15.78 -15.47 -31.29
CA HIS A 824 -15.75 -14.53 -30.18
C HIS A 824 -14.84 -15.01 -29.05
N TYR A 825 -14.36 -14.08 -28.24
CA TYR A 825 -13.58 -14.33 -27.03
C TYR A 825 -14.21 -13.54 -25.89
N LYS A 826 -14.47 -14.20 -24.75
CA LYS A 826 -15.06 -13.55 -23.58
C LYS A 826 -14.14 -13.61 -22.37
N ARG A 827 -13.95 -12.47 -21.69
CA ARG A 827 -13.04 -12.35 -20.52
C ARG A 827 -13.73 -12.42 -19.18
N SER A 828 -15.02 -12.09 -19.13
CA SER A 828 -15.81 -12.01 -17.90
C SER A 828 -17.22 -12.54 -18.12
N ILE A 829 -17.78 -13.10 -17.05
CA ILE A 829 -19.21 -13.45 -17.02
C ILE A 829 -19.98 -12.15 -16.76
N GLU A 830 -20.93 -11.85 -17.63
CA GLU A 830 -21.81 -10.69 -17.49
C GLU A 830 -23.26 -11.15 -17.37
N GLU A 831 -24.12 -10.35 -16.72
CA GLU A 831 -25.53 -10.68 -16.54
C GLU A 831 -26.35 -10.59 -17.84
N LYS A 832 -25.87 -9.82 -18.82
CA LYS A 832 -26.54 -9.61 -20.11
C LYS A 832 -25.74 -10.26 -21.25
N PRO A 833 -26.39 -11.01 -22.16
CA PRO A 833 -25.72 -11.57 -23.32
C PRO A 833 -25.52 -10.52 -24.42
N THR A 834 -24.60 -10.81 -25.33
CA THR A 834 -24.43 -10.02 -26.55
C THR A 834 -25.48 -10.44 -27.57
N TYR A 835 -25.95 -9.52 -28.40
CA TYR A 835 -26.97 -9.80 -29.41
C TYR A 835 -26.45 -9.56 -30.82
N PHE A 836 -26.70 -10.52 -31.70
CA PHE A 836 -26.59 -10.37 -33.13
C PHE A 836 -27.96 -10.03 -33.68
N VAL A 837 -28.09 -8.88 -34.33
CA VAL A 837 -29.37 -8.32 -34.79
C VAL A 837 -29.41 -8.31 -36.31
N VAL A 838 -30.40 -8.96 -36.90
CA VAL A 838 -30.64 -8.98 -38.36
C VAL A 838 -32.07 -8.54 -38.63
N GLU A 839 -32.27 -7.50 -39.44
CA GLU A 839 -33.59 -6.98 -39.83
C GLU A 839 -34.58 -6.77 -38.64
N GLY A 840 -34.05 -6.46 -37.45
CA GLY A 840 -34.85 -6.26 -36.23
C GLY A 840 -35.12 -7.52 -35.38
N ALA A 841 -34.73 -8.71 -35.84
CA ALA A 841 -34.69 -9.93 -35.01
C ALA A 841 -33.36 -10.00 -34.25
N SER A 842 -33.40 -10.32 -32.94
CA SER A 842 -32.21 -10.40 -32.07
C SER A 842 -31.92 -11.85 -31.67
N TYR A 843 -30.68 -12.28 -31.89
CA TYR A 843 -30.17 -13.60 -31.55
C TYR A 843 -29.10 -13.45 -30.48
N PRO A 844 -29.30 -13.97 -29.26
CA PRO A 844 -28.26 -13.92 -28.23
C PRO A 844 -27.09 -14.81 -28.62
N PHE A 845 -25.86 -14.36 -28.34
CA PHE A 845 -24.63 -15.12 -28.48
C PHE A 845 -23.58 -14.66 -27.46
N ALA A 846 -22.51 -15.42 -27.30
CA ALA A 846 -21.48 -15.23 -26.28
C ALA A 846 -22.03 -15.30 -24.84
N ASP A 847 -23.00 -16.18 -24.59
CA ASP A 847 -23.53 -16.50 -23.27
C ASP A 847 -22.74 -17.65 -22.62
N VAL A 848 -21.47 -17.38 -22.30
CA VAL A 848 -20.51 -18.39 -21.84
C VAL A 848 -20.39 -18.45 -20.31
N GLY A 849 -20.18 -19.65 -19.79
CA GLY A 849 -19.94 -19.94 -18.37
C GLY A 849 -18.45 -19.95 -17.99
N GLY A 850 -18.15 -20.11 -16.70
CA GLY A 850 -16.79 -19.84 -16.17
C GLY A 850 -15.62 -20.65 -16.76
N ASN A 851 -15.84 -21.86 -17.26
CA ASN A 851 -14.76 -22.65 -17.90
C ASN A 851 -14.52 -22.27 -19.36
N ASP A 852 -15.40 -21.46 -19.95
CA ASP A 852 -15.41 -21.07 -21.36
C ASP A 852 -14.93 -19.62 -21.55
N LEU A 853 -14.35 -19.02 -20.51
CA LEU A 853 -13.70 -17.72 -20.57
C LEU A 853 -12.27 -17.86 -21.09
N ASN A 854 -11.78 -16.77 -21.71
CA ASN A 854 -10.42 -16.63 -22.22
C ASN A 854 -10.04 -17.65 -23.31
N ILE A 855 -11.02 -18.09 -24.09
CA ILE A 855 -10.81 -18.94 -25.27
C ILE A 855 -11.63 -18.41 -26.44
N TRP A 856 -11.11 -18.56 -27.66
CA TRP A 856 -11.84 -18.27 -28.88
C TRP A 856 -12.88 -19.37 -29.12
N GLN A 857 -14.14 -18.98 -29.34
CA GLN A 857 -15.23 -19.91 -29.62
C GLN A 857 -16.01 -19.47 -30.86
N TRP A 858 -16.36 -20.46 -31.69
CA TRP A 858 -17.30 -20.28 -32.77
C TRP A 858 -18.72 -20.56 -32.31
N GLU A 859 -19.61 -19.59 -32.51
CA GLU A 859 -21.04 -19.76 -32.22
C GLU A 859 -21.87 -19.56 -33.48
N ARG A 860 -22.81 -20.49 -33.72
CA ARG A 860 -23.70 -20.48 -34.88
C ARG A 860 -25.03 -19.80 -34.56
N LEU A 861 -25.44 -18.91 -35.45
CA LEU A 861 -26.69 -18.19 -35.45
C LEU A 861 -27.50 -18.55 -36.71
N GLY A 862 -28.82 -18.67 -36.56
CA GLY A 862 -29.73 -19.01 -37.64
C GLY A 862 -30.44 -20.36 -37.50
N PRO A 863 -31.23 -20.78 -38.51
CA PRO A 863 -31.29 -20.21 -39.86
C PRO A 863 -31.87 -18.79 -39.89
N ILE A 864 -31.34 -17.96 -40.78
CA ILE A 864 -31.78 -16.58 -41.05
C ILE A 864 -32.19 -16.51 -42.51
N THR A 865 -33.47 -16.22 -42.78
CA THR A 865 -33.97 -16.07 -44.14
C THR A 865 -33.57 -14.69 -44.66
N VAL A 866 -32.85 -14.66 -45.78
CA VAL A 866 -32.34 -13.43 -46.40
C VAL A 866 -32.98 -13.24 -47.78
N ASP A 867 -33.34 -12.01 -48.11
CA ASP A 867 -33.78 -11.60 -49.46
C ASP A 867 -33.04 -10.32 -49.92
N GLY A 868 -31.85 -10.48 -50.51
CA GLY A 868 -31.05 -9.37 -51.06
C GLY A 868 -29.94 -8.85 -50.14
N ASP A 869 -29.77 -7.52 -50.05
CA ASP A 869 -28.77 -6.87 -49.19
C ASP A 869 -29.08 -7.13 -47.71
N ILE A 870 -28.12 -7.67 -46.95
CA ILE A 870 -28.28 -7.89 -45.51
C ILE A 870 -27.56 -6.79 -44.74
N GLU A 871 -28.28 -6.14 -43.82
CA GLU A 871 -27.68 -5.35 -42.74
C GLU A 871 -27.82 -6.11 -41.42
N PHE A 872 -26.69 -6.44 -40.81
CA PHE A 872 -26.62 -7.04 -39.48
C PHE A 872 -25.85 -6.12 -38.53
N SER A 873 -26.14 -6.23 -37.23
CA SER A 873 -25.41 -5.49 -36.21
C SER A 873 -25.16 -6.30 -34.96
N ILE A 874 -23.98 -6.11 -34.36
CA ILE A 874 -23.65 -6.67 -33.05
C ILE A 874 -23.93 -5.59 -32.02
N SER A 875 -24.85 -5.87 -31.10
CA SER A 875 -25.21 -4.99 -30.00
C SER A 875 -24.77 -5.63 -28.69
N HIS A 876 -23.97 -4.90 -27.93
CA HIS A 876 -23.50 -5.31 -26.61
C HIS A 876 -23.83 -4.21 -25.61
N GLU A 877 -24.46 -4.59 -24.49
CA GLU A 877 -24.77 -3.67 -23.39
C GLU A 877 -23.90 -4.07 -22.19
N GLY A 878 -22.63 -3.69 -22.26
CA GLY A 878 -21.63 -4.06 -21.27
C GLY A 878 -21.85 -3.41 -19.91
N ASP A 879 -21.30 -4.04 -18.88
CA ASP A 879 -21.29 -3.53 -17.51
C ASP A 879 -20.07 -2.60 -17.27
N VAL A 880 -20.25 -1.55 -16.44
CA VAL A 880 -19.15 -0.63 -16.06
C VAL A 880 -18.04 -1.38 -15.35
N ASP A 881 -18.40 -2.40 -14.57
CA ASP A 881 -17.45 -3.21 -13.80
C ASP A 881 -16.72 -4.25 -14.69
N HIS A 882 -17.17 -4.46 -15.93
CA HIS A 882 -16.69 -5.51 -16.84
C HIS A 882 -16.46 -5.02 -18.29
N PHE A 883 -15.92 -3.81 -18.46
CA PHE A 883 -15.56 -3.29 -19.80
C PHE A 883 -14.51 -4.16 -20.52
N MET A 884 -14.53 -4.16 -21.87
CA MET A 884 -13.70 -5.05 -22.71
C MET A 884 -13.98 -6.54 -22.43
N ALA A 885 -15.26 -6.88 -22.30
CA ALA A 885 -15.70 -8.23 -22.01
C ALA A 885 -15.71 -9.13 -23.24
N ILE A 886 -15.97 -8.58 -24.44
CA ILE A 886 -16.16 -9.35 -25.66
C ILE A 886 -15.27 -8.85 -26.80
N PHE A 887 -14.66 -9.82 -27.49
CA PHE A 887 -13.87 -9.58 -28.70
C PHE A 887 -14.44 -10.42 -29.83
N ILE A 888 -14.44 -9.87 -31.04
CA ILE A 888 -14.91 -10.52 -32.25
C ILE A 888 -13.74 -10.60 -33.22
N ASP A 889 -13.42 -11.80 -33.66
CA ASP A 889 -12.31 -12.06 -34.58
C ASP A 889 -12.79 -12.14 -36.02
N SER A 890 -13.69 -13.09 -36.30
CA SER A 890 -14.17 -13.32 -37.66
C SER A 890 -15.67 -13.66 -37.67
N ILE A 891 -16.32 -13.36 -38.79
CA ILE A 891 -17.73 -13.67 -39.05
C ILE A 891 -17.83 -14.42 -40.36
N VAL A 892 -18.53 -15.57 -40.35
CA VAL A 892 -18.70 -16.42 -41.54
C VAL A 892 -20.16 -16.60 -41.86
N ILE A 893 -20.53 -16.42 -43.12
CA ILE A 893 -21.90 -16.61 -43.60
C ILE A 893 -21.90 -17.78 -44.58
N SER A 894 -22.70 -18.81 -44.29
CA SER A 894 -22.82 -20.00 -45.13
C SER A 894 -24.27 -20.41 -45.31
N ALA A 895 -24.63 -20.89 -46.50
CA ALA A 895 -25.94 -21.47 -46.76
C ALA A 895 -26.04 -22.95 -46.37
N ASN A 896 -24.92 -23.57 -46.00
CA ASN A 896 -24.88 -24.97 -45.60
C ASN A 896 -25.15 -25.09 -44.08
N ALA A 897 -26.27 -25.74 -43.72
CA ALA A 897 -26.67 -25.97 -42.34
C ALA A 897 -25.67 -26.78 -41.51
N ASN A 898 -24.84 -27.60 -42.16
CA ASN A 898 -23.86 -28.45 -41.50
C ASN A 898 -22.44 -27.89 -41.57
N PHE A 899 -22.23 -26.70 -42.14
CA PHE A 899 -20.92 -26.07 -42.24
C PHE A 899 -20.41 -25.64 -40.86
N SER A 900 -19.22 -26.10 -40.49
CA SER A 900 -18.43 -25.67 -39.34
C SER A 900 -17.21 -24.86 -39.80
N PRO A 901 -17.02 -23.61 -39.34
CA PRO A 901 -15.81 -22.84 -39.63
C PRO A 901 -14.52 -23.47 -39.12
N GLU A 902 -14.57 -24.39 -38.16
CA GLU A 902 -13.36 -25.09 -37.69
C GLU A 902 -13.02 -26.32 -38.53
N GLU A 903 -14.03 -27.02 -39.06
CA GLU A 903 -13.87 -28.34 -39.68
C GLU A 903 -14.05 -28.33 -41.20
N ASP A 904 -14.84 -27.40 -41.74
CA ASP A 904 -15.34 -27.43 -43.12
C ASP A 904 -14.80 -26.31 -44.03
N LEU A 905 -13.95 -25.39 -43.53
CA LEU A 905 -13.35 -24.35 -44.39
C LEU A 905 -12.50 -24.94 -45.52
N TRP A 906 -11.82 -26.01 -45.18
CA TRP A 906 -10.68 -26.52 -45.91
C TRP A 906 -10.79 -28.06 -45.93
N GLN A 907 -11.17 -28.61 -47.08
CA GLN A 907 -11.12 -30.06 -47.30
C GLN A 907 -9.67 -30.46 -47.49
N GLY A 908 -9.10 -31.11 -46.48
CA GLY A 908 -7.74 -31.64 -46.55
C GLY A 908 -7.55 -32.52 -47.78
N THR A 909 -6.57 -32.19 -48.62
CA THR A 909 -6.07 -33.14 -49.62
C THR A 909 -4.99 -34.00 -48.99
N HIS A 910 -4.68 -35.15 -49.61
CA HIS A 910 -3.56 -35.95 -49.13
C HIS A 910 -2.27 -35.14 -49.22
N PRO A 911 -1.42 -35.12 -48.16
CA PRO A 911 -0.14 -34.43 -48.19
C PRO A 911 0.67 -34.92 -49.39
N LEU A 912 1.13 -33.97 -50.22
CA LEU A 912 2.01 -34.24 -51.35
C LEU A 912 3.43 -34.30 -50.81
N VAL A 913 3.99 -35.51 -50.75
CA VAL A 913 5.37 -35.72 -50.31
C VAL A 913 6.29 -35.66 -51.53
N PHE A 914 7.21 -34.71 -51.54
CA PHE A 914 8.21 -34.52 -52.57
C PHE A 914 9.57 -35.00 -52.08
N SER A 915 10.02 -36.16 -52.58
CA SER A 915 11.38 -36.65 -52.34
C SER A 915 12.36 -36.07 -53.35
N LEU A 916 13.45 -35.51 -52.85
CA LEU A 916 14.50 -34.83 -53.63
C LEU A 916 15.69 -35.78 -53.83
N ASP A 917 16.29 -35.77 -55.02
CA ASP A 917 17.40 -36.67 -55.37
C ASP A 917 18.67 -36.46 -54.52
N LYS A 918 18.78 -35.29 -53.89
CA LYS A 918 19.87 -34.90 -52.99
C LYS A 918 19.32 -33.90 -51.96
N PRO A 919 20.00 -33.71 -50.81
CA PRO A 919 19.65 -32.65 -49.88
C PRO A 919 19.71 -31.30 -50.61
N GLN A 920 18.63 -30.51 -50.51
CA GLN A 920 18.52 -29.18 -51.09
C GLN A 920 17.95 -28.21 -50.05
N ARG A 921 18.12 -26.92 -50.31
CA ARG A 921 17.59 -25.83 -49.49
C ARG A 921 16.41 -25.12 -50.14
N GLU A 922 16.25 -25.26 -51.45
CA GLU A 922 15.22 -24.55 -52.19
C GLU A 922 14.89 -25.29 -53.48
N GLY A 923 13.72 -25.01 -54.04
CA GLY A 923 13.36 -25.47 -55.37
C GLY A 923 11.86 -25.31 -55.68
N PRO A 924 11.47 -25.51 -56.94
CA PRO A 924 10.06 -25.53 -57.32
C PRO A 924 9.42 -26.91 -57.06
N LEU A 925 8.19 -26.91 -56.55
CA LEU A 925 7.34 -28.10 -56.36
C LEU A 925 6.06 -27.94 -57.17
N HIS A 926 5.79 -28.88 -58.07
CA HIS A 926 4.59 -28.85 -58.89
C HIS A 926 3.41 -29.51 -58.16
N LEU A 927 2.30 -28.77 -58.02
CA LEU A 927 1.12 -29.24 -57.31
C LEU A 927 0.14 -29.91 -58.27
N ASP A 928 0.10 -31.25 -58.27
CA ASP A 928 -0.87 -32.04 -59.05
C ASP A 928 -2.24 -32.10 -58.34
N LEU A 929 -2.91 -30.96 -58.27
CA LEU A 929 -4.20 -30.78 -57.61
C LEU A 929 -5.30 -30.47 -58.64
N SER A 930 -6.55 -30.82 -58.31
CA SER A 930 -7.69 -30.49 -59.17
C SER A 930 -7.95 -28.97 -59.22
N PRO A 931 -8.58 -28.39 -60.27
CA PRO A 931 -8.84 -26.97 -60.31
C PRO A 931 -9.65 -26.46 -59.11
N GLY A 932 -9.18 -25.37 -58.48
CA GLY A 932 -9.75 -24.82 -57.26
C GLY A 932 -8.82 -23.85 -56.53
N VAL A 933 -9.32 -23.26 -55.45
CA VAL A 933 -8.54 -22.43 -54.51
C VAL A 933 -8.07 -23.32 -53.37
N TYR A 934 -6.76 -23.34 -53.13
CA TYR A 934 -6.14 -24.12 -52.08
C TYR A 934 -5.39 -23.21 -51.12
N GLN A 935 -5.42 -23.54 -49.84
CA GLN A 935 -4.44 -23.03 -48.89
C GLN A 935 -3.37 -24.10 -48.71
N CYS A 936 -2.13 -23.77 -49.05
CA CYS A 936 -1.00 -24.70 -48.97
C CYS A 936 -0.01 -24.24 -47.91
N PHE A 937 0.59 -25.20 -47.21
CA PHE A 937 1.80 -25.03 -46.42
C PHE A 937 2.72 -26.23 -46.66
N ALA A 938 4.03 -25.99 -46.58
CA ALA A 938 5.04 -27.02 -46.61
C ALA A 938 5.49 -27.35 -45.19
N ALA A 939 5.93 -28.58 -44.99
CA ALA A 939 6.50 -29.07 -43.76
C ALA A 939 7.70 -29.99 -44.05
N VAL A 940 8.76 -29.80 -43.28
CA VAL A 940 10.02 -30.56 -43.42
C VAL A 940 10.34 -31.21 -42.08
N GLU A 941 10.50 -32.53 -42.06
CA GLU A 941 11.02 -33.23 -40.89
C GLU A 941 12.54 -33.04 -40.79
N THR A 942 13.00 -32.66 -39.60
CA THR A 942 14.41 -32.48 -39.27
C THR A 942 14.83 -33.48 -38.21
N ASN A 943 16.09 -33.91 -38.26
CA ASN A 943 16.65 -34.86 -37.29
C ASN A 943 16.99 -34.21 -35.94
N THR A 944 16.88 -32.89 -35.85
CA THR A 944 17.16 -32.06 -34.66
C THR A 944 15.91 -31.27 -34.31
N PRO A 945 15.51 -31.13 -33.03
CA PRO A 945 14.38 -30.29 -32.65
C PRO A 945 14.54 -28.87 -33.23
N ILE A 946 13.48 -28.32 -33.81
CA ILE A 946 13.50 -26.97 -34.36
C ILE A 946 13.09 -25.99 -33.29
N ALA A 947 13.62 -24.78 -33.42
CA ALA A 947 13.42 -23.63 -32.54
C ALA A 947 11.98 -23.05 -32.56
N GLU A 948 10.94 -23.86 -32.72
CA GLU A 948 9.58 -23.45 -32.34
C GLU A 948 9.38 -23.74 -30.84
N MET A 949 8.60 -22.89 -30.16
CA MET A 949 8.36 -22.94 -28.70
C MET A 949 7.86 -24.31 -28.17
N HIS A 950 7.48 -25.23 -29.08
CA HIS A 950 7.01 -26.58 -28.78
C HIS A 950 8.04 -27.70 -29.01
N GLY A 951 9.29 -27.40 -29.40
CA GLY A 951 10.33 -28.41 -29.60
C GLY A 951 9.96 -29.47 -30.64
N LYS A 952 9.14 -29.09 -31.64
CA LYS A 952 8.73 -29.97 -32.73
C LYS A 952 9.94 -30.27 -33.62
N SER A 953 10.00 -31.48 -34.17
CA SER A 953 11.02 -31.89 -35.16
C SER A 953 10.63 -31.52 -36.60
N THR A 954 9.55 -30.77 -36.79
CA THR A 954 9.01 -30.41 -38.12
C THR A 954 9.04 -28.89 -38.31
N VAL A 955 9.65 -28.40 -39.40
CA VAL A 955 9.63 -26.97 -39.78
C VAL A 955 8.40 -26.78 -40.66
N GLU A 956 7.46 -25.95 -40.25
CA GLU A 956 6.30 -25.58 -41.09
C GLU A 956 6.56 -24.24 -41.80
N SER A 957 6.00 -24.08 -43.00
CA SER A 957 6.09 -22.84 -43.77
C SER A 957 4.95 -21.87 -43.45
N ASN A 958 5.07 -20.64 -43.97
CA ASN A 958 3.90 -19.77 -44.13
C ASN A 958 2.81 -20.47 -44.97
N ARG A 959 1.55 -20.16 -44.69
CA ARG A 959 0.40 -20.59 -45.51
C ARG A 959 0.22 -19.61 -46.67
N ILE A 960 0.04 -20.13 -47.89
CA ILE A 960 -0.28 -19.34 -49.09
C ILE A 960 -1.57 -19.82 -49.72
N GLU A 961 -2.34 -18.90 -50.34
CA GLU A 961 -3.44 -19.28 -51.21
C GLU A 961 -2.92 -19.46 -52.64
N VAL A 962 -3.17 -20.63 -53.23
CA VAL A 962 -2.79 -20.95 -54.62
C VAL A 962 -4.05 -21.23 -55.42
N ILE A 963 -4.16 -20.60 -56.59
CA ILE A 963 -5.28 -20.81 -57.51
C ILE A 963 -4.83 -21.79 -58.59
N ILE A 964 -5.25 -23.04 -58.48
CA ILE A 964 -5.01 -24.07 -59.49
C ILE A 964 -6.10 -23.92 -60.56
N ARG A 965 -5.69 -23.53 -61.78
CA ARG A 965 -6.59 -23.24 -62.90
C ARG A 965 -6.85 -24.43 -63.80
#